data_AF-A0A832BY43-F1
#
_entry.id   AF-A0A832BY43-F1
#
_cell.length_a   1.000
_cell.length_b   1.000
_cell.length_c   1.000
_cell.angle_alpha   90.00
_cell.angle_beta   90.00
_cell.angle_gamma   90.00
#
_symmetry.space_group_name_H-M   'P 1'
#
loop_
_entity.id
_entity.type
_entity.pdbx_description
1 polymer ?
#
loop_
_entity_poly.entity_id
_entity_poly.type
_entity_poly.pdbx_seq_one_letter_code
_entity_poly.pdbx_strand_id
1 'polypeptide(L)'
;MDKIRAKERGWLEVHGVAGWMFSLAWFFWVLSLFISQTVWAEPISFQEQLNRDISTLFRSAYRKKRAKERGSIISESESEESASFSNWPHFKCAISLLRQARRHQELLYPENRFILYRPSNSLASYYGAGVEVWSYDTPPGHFRLFYTEDNSYGDAVKNMDGLVDGRKETIPEYVLRFGQYFEQAWSYLTDTLGYRAPGESGRKIEVFILDIGSYGSTNFDGTGLYIIVDNDFREVCDNLDPEGKTIGAMKITAAHEFFHIVQADYDHWPQLPDENLYLWWEENTATWIEDELHDEVNDYLNYLGWPYLDQNDSGRWDSGELHIDIWGKASSGWRESGWFDYPYISLDGTSDNSECSVYEYGGVIWAKFLSEHFGPSIVRSIFERIQEPSADIFLAIDESIREAERSGLASFSEAFIRFKLANLRRNYHDYGDYEEGERYPVPLHQGTYSTYPIRIEAESLNYLSCRYYAFQKPPSGQALRLRFEGLTMQAQLAVLAISATSYGKSPLQFGTPQLIPLDHDQAGDYDFSFSQNQGHTKLIIAPINLSMSAKGSYNLTVQTIAEAALPPTPQGLSWSCRSVDGHPVVILSWQDIQGIGQYQIWRGPEDGVQALIFPAQRDDPQPYQDSNSFEDSDPALEFQKSYLYQVKLVNAAGSSSSAVIVVRTSTAEEYPQNHSPVFNPVAEQQEVFEGRLLTFTITATDPDRDAIVYSASNLPHGAVFNPELGEFSWQPAPGQEGSYAVTFTATDNGSTPLSSSLEVIIIVHSGQSAPVQDGGGAANGESSSVNKAVNKAECFIKVLGKGVLRGKPFFKRVFPSALKKGFSPQRLKKGFPLSAAFLLLLTDQVSDEKMFLIS
;
A
#
# COMPACT_ATOMS: atom_id res chain seq x y z
N MET A 1 5.27 15.42 -53.53
CA MET A 1 6.68 15.69 -53.21
C MET A 1 7.48 16.13 -54.43
N ASP A 2 7.89 15.27 -55.37
CA ASP A 2 8.95 15.67 -56.33
C ASP A 2 8.54 16.65 -57.45
N LYS A 3 7.23 16.84 -57.70
CA LYS A 3 6.74 17.97 -58.53
C LYS A 3 6.73 19.33 -57.82
N ILE A 4 6.96 19.37 -56.51
CA ILE A 4 7.06 20.61 -55.71
C ILE A 4 8.53 21.08 -55.69
N ARG A 5 9.47 20.14 -55.45
CA ARG A 5 10.92 20.38 -55.42
C ARG A 5 11.52 20.96 -56.71
N ALA A 6 10.85 20.79 -57.85
CA ALA A 6 11.27 21.37 -59.13
C ALA A 6 10.91 22.87 -59.28
N LYS A 7 10.02 23.41 -58.44
CA LYS A 7 9.54 24.80 -58.53
C LYS A 7 10.25 25.76 -57.56
N GLU A 8 10.81 25.22 -56.47
CA GLU A 8 11.47 26.00 -55.41
C GLU A 8 12.87 26.48 -55.79
N ARG A 9 13.59 25.77 -56.68
CA ARG A 9 14.94 26.17 -57.13
C ARG A 9 14.98 27.45 -57.99
N GLY A 10 13.84 27.99 -58.41
CA GLY A 10 13.74 29.25 -59.16
C GLY A 10 13.41 30.48 -58.31
N TRP A 11 13.16 30.33 -57.00
CA TRP A 11 12.63 31.40 -56.14
C TRP A 11 13.64 31.97 -55.13
N LEU A 12 14.87 31.44 -55.08
CA LEU A 12 15.87 31.78 -54.06
C LEU A 12 16.93 32.81 -54.47
N GLU A 13 16.89 33.36 -55.70
CA GLU A 13 17.93 34.28 -56.20
C GLU A 13 17.50 35.74 -56.41
N VAL A 14 16.25 36.13 -56.14
CA VAL A 14 15.84 37.55 -56.27
C VAL A 14 15.00 38.03 -55.08
N HIS A 15 15.40 39.18 -54.53
CA HIS A 15 14.77 39.95 -53.43
C HIS A 15 15.06 39.49 -51.99
N GLY A 16 16.28 39.77 -51.53
CA GLY A 16 16.58 39.95 -50.11
C GLY A 16 15.73 41.05 -49.44
N VAL A 17 15.70 41.05 -48.11
CA VAL A 17 14.89 41.92 -47.22
C VAL A 17 13.37 41.67 -47.29
N ALA A 18 12.74 41.67 -48.47
CA ALA A 18 11.29 41.53 -48.59
C ALA A 18 10.75 40.16 -48.11
N GLY A 19 11.43 39.06 -48.47
CA GLY A 19 11.08 37.71 -48.02
C GLY A 19 11.25 37.52 -46.50
N TRP A 20 12.23 38.20 -45.89
CA TRP A 20 12.42 38.18 -44.44
C TRP A 20 11.30 38.89 -43.69
N MET A 21 10.83 40.04 -44.20
CA MET A 21 9.68 40.73 -43.62
C MET A 21 8.38 39.92 -43.75
N PHE A 22 8.17 39.22 -44.87
CA PHE A 22 7.02 38.32 -45.01
C PHE A 22 7.09 37.12 -44.07
N SER A 23 8.25 36.51 -43.89
CA SER A 23 8.46 35.43 -42.93
C SER A 23 8.29 35.90 -41.48
N LEU A 24 8.77 37.10 -41.11
CA LEU A 24 8.52 37.67 -39.79
C LEU A 24 7.04 37.98 -39.59
N ALA A 25 6.36 38.61 -40.55
CA ALA A 25 4.94 38.93 -40.45
C ALA A 25 4.07 37.67 -40.37
N TRP A 26 4.42 36.62 -41.12
CA TRP A 26 3.76 35.31 -41.02
C TRP A 26 4.04 34.64 -39.68
N PHE A 27 5.28 34.70 -39.17
CA PHE A 27 5.64 34.18 -37.85
C PHE A 27 4.90 34.93 -36.73
N PHE A 28 4.80 36.26 -36.78
CA PHE A 28 4.01 37.05 -35.83
C PHE A 28 2.50 36.85 -35.99
N TRP A 29 2.00 36.56 -37.19
CA TRP A 29 0.58 36.25 -37.40
C TRP A 29 0.22 34.85 -36.90
N VAL A 30 1.05 33.84 -37.17
CA VAL A 30 0.92 32.49 -36.58
C VAL A 30 1.12 32.55 -35.06
N LEU A 31 2.09 33.31 -34.57
CA LEU A 31 2.28 33.54 -33.13
C LEU A 31 1.10 34.31 -32.52
N SER A 32 0.45 35.23 -33.25
CA SER A 32 -0.77 35.89 -32.77
C SER A 32 -1.98 34.97 -32.79
N LEU A 33 -2.05 34.00 -33.71
CA LEU A 33 -3.08 32.96 -33.71
C LEU A 33 -2.87 31.95 -32.58
N PHE A 34 -1.62 31.53 -32.33
CA PHE A 34 -1.26 30.72 -31.17
C PHE A 34 -1.51 31.48 -29.87
N ILE A 35 -1.03 32.73 -29.73
CA ILE A 35 -1.30 33.58 -28.57
C ILE A 35 -2.81 33.85 -28.43
N SER A 36 -3.61 33.91 -29.50
CA SER A 36 -5.07 34.07 -29.41
C SER A 36 -5.83 32.79 -29.04
N GLN A 37 -5.26 31.61 -29.30
CA GLN A 37 -5.79 30.33 -28.81
C GLN A 37 -5.22 29.94 -27.44
N THR A 38 -4.09 30.52 -27.04
CA THR A 38 -3.59 30.59 -25.67
C THR A 38 -3.85 31.98 -25.06
N VAL A 39 -4.93 32.66 -25.47
CA VAL A 39 -5.52 33.69 -24.61
C VAL A 39 -6.13 32.90 -23.47
N TRP A 40 -5.43 32.96 -22.34
CA TRP A 40 -5.96 32.84 -20.99
C TRP A 40 -7.47 32.59 -20.98
N ALA A 41 -7.85 31.31 -20.93
CA ALA A 41 -9.07 30.98 -20.22
C ALA A 41 -8.86 31.57 -18.83
N GLU A 42 -9.71 32.53 -18.43
CA GLU A 42 -9.65 33.02 -17.06
C GLU A 42 -9.78 31.80 -16.14
N PRO A 43 -9.02 31.73 -15.03
CA PRO A 43 -9.17 30.64 -14.07
C PRO A 43 -10.64 30.51 -13.72
N ILE A 44 -11.22 29.33 -13.97
CA ILE A 44 -12.64 29.06 -13.69
C ILE A 44 -12.89 29.52 -12.26
N SER A 45 -13.84 30.42 -12.07
CA SER A 45 -14.07 30.99 -10.74
C SER A 45 -14.44 29.87 -9.77
N PHE A 46 -14.08 29.99 -8.49
CA PHE A 46 -14.44 28.98 -7.50
C PHE A 46 -15.95 28.67 -7.50
N GLN A 47 -16.78 29.68 -7.74
CA GLN A 47 -18.22 29.52 -7.96
C GLN A 47 -18.55 28.62 -9.17
N GLU A 48 -17.96 28.88 -10.34
CA GLU A 48 -18.18 28.06 -11.55
C GLU A 48 -17.66 26.64 -11.38
N GLN A 49 -16.50 26.46 -10.73
CA GLN A 49 -15.89 25.15 -10.47
C GLN A 49 -16.78 24.33 -9.52
N LEU A 50 -17.16 24.88 -8.36
CA LEU A 50 -18.08 24.24 -7.41
C LEU A 50 -19.40 23.81 -8.08
N ASN A 51 -20.01 24.70 -8.88
CA ASN A 51 -21.25 24.38 -9.59
C ASN A 51 -21.08 23.38 -10.74
N ARG A 52 -19.91 23.35 -11.38
CA ARG A 52 -19.55 22.36 -12.39
C ARG A 52 -19.39 20.99 -11.74
N ASP A 53 -18.66 20.89 -10.63
CA ASP A 53 -18.40 19.62 -9.96
C ASP A 53 -19.70 19.00 -9.42
N ILE A 54 -20.59 19.81 -8.85
CA ILE A 54 -21.95 19.37 -8.46
C ILE A 54 -22.75 18.85 -9.67
N SER A 55 -22.62 19.50 -10.83
CA SER A 55 -23.31 19.09 -12.07
C SER A 55 -22.72 17.82 -12.69
N THR A 56 -21.42 17.62 -12.57
CA THR A 56 -20.70 16.43 -13.05
C THR A 56 -20.98 15.23 -12.17
N LEU A 57 -21.06 15.44 -10.85
CA LEU A 57 -21.44 14.43 -9.88
C LEU A 57 -22.91 14.02 -10.03
N PHE A 58 -23.86 14.95 -9.96
CA PHE A 58 -25.29 14.63 -10.01
C PHE A 58 -25.84 14.70 -11.43
N ARG A 59 -25.46 13.70 -12.23
CA ARG A 59 -25.74 13.58 -13.67
C ARG A 59 -27.22 13.68 -14.01
N SER A 60 -28.08 13.02 -13.23
CA SER A 60 -29.52 13.10 -13.47
C SER A 60 -30.09 14.49 -13.23
N ALA A 61 -29.56 15.25 -12.26
CA ALA A 61 -29.89 16.66 -12.04
C ALA A 61 -29.42 17.54 -13.21
N TYR A 62 -28.22 17.30 -13.77
CA TYR A 62 -27.76 17.97 -14.99
C TYR A 62 -28.65 17.65 -16.21
N ARG A 63 -29.03 16.39 -16.42
CA ARG A 63 -29.99 16.01 -17.47
C ARG A 63 -31.35 16.69 -17.27
N LYS A 64 -31.84 16.80 -16.04
CA LYS A 64 -33.07 17.55 -15.69
C LYS A 64 -32.97 19.05 -16.01
N LYS A 65 -31.81 19.68 -15.76
CA LYS A 65 -31.53 21.07 -16.21
C LYS A 65 -31.65 21.21 -17.72
N ARG A 66 -30.94 20.38 -18.49
CA ARG A 66 -30.98 20.39 -19.97
C ARG A 66 -32.39 20.15 -20.53
N ALA A 67 -33.14 19.22 -19.95
CA ALA A 67 -34.53 18.95 -20.32
C ALA A 67 -35.46 20.16 -20.07
N LYS A 68 -35.28 20.85 -18.94
CA LYS A 68 -36.03 22.07 -18.58
C LYS A 68 -35.70 23.26 -19.48
N GLU A 69 -34.43 23.43 -19.86
CA GLU A 69 -33.99 24.47 -20.81
C GLU A 69 -34.54 24.25 -22.24
N ARG A 70 -34.64 22.98 -22.68
CA ARG A 70 -35.06 22.61 -24.05
C ARG A 70 -36.55 22.29 -24.19
N GLY A 71 -37.27 22.06 -23.08
CA GLY A 71 -38.70 21.71 -23.09
C GLY A 71 -39.01 20.28 -23.56
N SER A 72 -38.05 19.35 -23.49
CA SER A 72 -38.20 17.97 -23.96
C SER A 72 -37.37 16.97 -23.14
N ILE A 73 -37.76 15.69 -23.18
CA ILE A 73 -36.98 14.57 -22.62
C ILE A 73 -35.77 14.30 -23.53
N ILE A 74 -34.63 13.93 -22.93
CA ILE A 74 -33.36 13.66 -23.61
C ILE A 74 -33.34 12.23 -24.16
N SER A 75 -32.79 12.01 -25.35
CA SER A 75 -32.65 10.67 -25.95
C SER A 75 -31.37 9.95 -25.54
N GLU A 76 -31.40 8.61 -25.46
CA GLU A 76 -30.25 7.75 -25.06
C GLU A 76 -28.95 8.00 -25.83
N SER A 77 -28.99 8.52 -27.07
CA SER A 77 -27.78 8.86 -27.82
C SER A 77 -27.07 10.14 -27.36
N GLU A 78 -27.72 11.01 -26.57
CA GLU A 78 -27.09 12.22 -26.01
C GLU A 78 -26.37 11.93 -24.67
N SER A 79 -26.60 10.77 -24.02
CA SER A 79 -25.85 10.38 -22.80
C SER A 79 -24.40 9.94 -23.07
N GLU A 80 -24.00 9.79 -24.34
CA GLU A 80 -22.60 9.54 -24.70
C GLU A 80 -21.74 10.82 -24.71
N GLU A 81 -22.32 12.03 -24.84
CA GLU A 81 -21.52 13.27 -24.71
C GLU A 81 -20.95 13.46 -23.29
N SER A 82 -21.66 12.98 -22.26
CA SER A 82 -21.14 12.94 -20.88
C SER A 82 -19.99 11.95 -20.66
N ALA A 83 -19.78 10.97 -21.55
CA ALA A 83 -18.63 10.06 -21.45
C ALA A 83 -17.29 10.76 -21.77
N SER A 84 -17.32 11.99 -22.32
CA SER A 84 -16.11 12.79 -22.57
C SER A 84 -15.48 13.43 -21.32
N PHE A 85 -16.10 13.27 -20.14
CA PHE A 85 -15.56 13.72 -18.85
C PHE A 85 -14.65 12.68 -18.15
N SER A 86 -14.35 11.55 -18.80
CA SER A 86 -13.63 10.36 -18.30
C SER A 86 -12.16 10.55 -17.88
N ASN A 87 -11.69 11.78 -17.67
CA ASN A 87 -10.32 12.11 -17.28
C ASN A 87 -10.24 12.78 -15.89
N TRP A 88 -11.35 12.79 -15.14
CA TRP A 88 -11.37 13.22 -13.76
C TRP A 88 -11.31 12.01 -12.82
N PRO A 89 -10.66 12.14 -11.65
CA PRO A 89 -10.65 11.11 -10.62
C PRO A 89 -12.08 10.72 -10.27
N HIS A 90 -12.34 9.41 -10.22
CA HIS A 90 -13.63 8.88 -9.80
C HIS A 90 -13.80 9.21 -8.31
N PHE A 91 -14.64 10.19 -8.00
CA PHE A 91 -14.94 10.56 -6.60
C PHE A 91 -15.46 9.32 -5.88
N LYS A 92 -14.82 8.93 -4.77
CA LYS A 92 -15.29 7.81 -3.97
C LYS A 92 -16.47 8.26 -3.11
N CYS A 93 -16.20 9.05 -2.08
CA CYS A 93 -17.21 9.78 -1.33
C CYS A 93 -17.33 11.21 -1.83
N ALA A 94 -18.56 11.72 -1.96
CA ALA A 94 -18.79 13.12 -2.34
C ALA A 94 -18.88 14.10 -1.15
N ILE A 95 -18.55 13.68 0.08
CA ILE A 95 -18.76 14.49 1.28
C ILE A 95 -17.96 15.80 1.27
N SER A 96 -16.73 15.79 0.72
CA SER A 96 -15.90 16.98 0.55
C SER A 96 -16.59 18.06 -0.30
N LEU A 97 -17.26 17.65 -1.38
CA LEU A 97 -18.04 18.55 -2.25
C LEU A 97 -19.34 19.01 -1.56
N LEU A 98 -20.01 18.12 -0.83
CA LEU A 98 -21.21 18.46 -0.04
C LEU A 98 -20.90 19.51 1.04
N ARG A 99 -19.80 19.34 1.78
CA ARG A 99 -19.33 20.27 2.82
C ARG A 99 -18.98 21.63 2.20
N GLN A 100 -18.27 21.65 1.07
CA GLN A 100 -18.01 22.90 0.31
C GLN A 100 -19.30 23.58 -0.17
N ALA A 101 -20.26 22.83 -0.72
CA ALA A 101 -21.55 23.36 -1.15
C ALA A 101 -22.37 23.96 0.00
N ARG A 102 -22.25 23.39 1.21
CA ARG A 102 -22.89 23.88 2.45
C ARG A 102 -22.23 25.10 3.06
N ARG A 103 -20.90 25.22 2.92
CA ARG A 103 -20.14 26.42 3.32
C ARG A 103 -20.39 27.61 2.39
N HIS A 104 -20.67 27.33 1.11
CA HIS A 104 -20.79 28.33 0.04
C HIS A 104 -22.17 28.31 -0.67
N GLN A 105 -23.26 28.21 0.10
CA GLN A 105 -24.63 28.13 -0.43
C GLN A 105 -25.04 29.35 -1.26
N GLU A 106 -24.42 30.50 -0.98
CA GLU A 106 -24.56 31.76 -1.71
C GLU A 106 -23.94 31.73 -3.11
N LEU A 107 -22.96 30.85 -3.34
CA LEU A 107 -22.33 30.63 -4.65
C LEU A 107 -23.08 29.59 -5.48
N LEU A 108 -23.92 28.74 -4.88
CA LEU A 108 -24.68 27.74 -5.62
C LEU A 108 -25.70 28.38 -6.56
N TYR A 109 -25.67 27.96 -7.83
CA TYR A 109 -26.72 28.29 -8.78
C TYR A 109 -28.07 27.73 -8.29
N PRO A 110 -29.20 28.40 -8.55
CA PRO A 110 -30.51 27.98 -8.02
C PRO A 110 -30.86 26.52 -8.32
N GLU A 111 -30.46 26.02 -9.49
CA GLU A 111 -30.63 24.63 -9.92
C GLU A 111 -29.73 23.62 -9.21
N ASN A 112 -28.62 24.04 -8.57
CA ASN A 112 -27.68 23.18 -7.85
C ASN A 112 -27.95 23.11 -6.35
N ARG A 113 -28.83 23.98 -5.83
CA ARG A 113 -29.21 23.99 -4.41
C ARG A 113 -29.92 22.71 -3.93
N PHE A 114 -30.32 21.81 -4.84
CA PHE A 114 -30.85 20.49 -4.47
C PHE A 114 -29.87 19.70 -3.60
N ILE A 115 -28.55 19.87 -3.78
CA ILE A 115 -27.50 19.20 -2.99
C ILE A 115 -27.60 19.46 -1.46
N LEU A 116 -28.28 20.55 -1.07
CA LEU A 116 -28.46 20.95 0.32
C LEU A 116 -29.66 20.29 1.01
N TYR A 117 -30.47 19.52 0.26
CA TYR A 117 -31.74 18.95 0.75
C TYR A 117 -31.73 17.43 0.65
N ARG A 118 -32.44 16.75 1.55
CA ARG A 118 -32.70 15.30 1.43
C ARG A 118 -33.61 15.01 0.22
N PRO A 119 -33.35 13.96 -0.57
CA PRO A 119 -34.31 13.49 -1.57
C PRO A 119 -35.66 13.14 -0.91
N SER A 120 -36.78 13.37 -1.60
CA SER A 120 -38.11 13.21 -1.01
C SER A 120 -39.15 12.77 -2.02
N ASN A 121 -40.23 12.13 -1.53
CA ASN A 121 -41.27 11.54 -2.36
C ASN A 121 -42.17 12.57 -3.08
N SER A 122 -41.99 13.88 -2.82
CA SER A 122 -42.80 14.93 -3.42
C SER A 122 -42.13 15.58 -4.63
N LEU A 123 -42.38 15.04 -5.83
CA LEU A 123 -42.51 15.70 -7.16
C LEU A 123 -41.51 16.80 -7.61
N ALA A 124 -40.45 17.10 -6.85
CA ALA A 124 -39.53 18.21 -7.06
C ALA A 124 -38.14 17.96 -6.42
N SER A 125 -37.86 16.72 -6.00
CA SER A 125 -36.58 16.30 -5.41
C SER A 125 -35.64 15.72 -6.47
N TYR A 126 -34.52 15.10 -6.04
CA TYR A 126 -33.47 14.56 -6.90
C TYR A 126 -34.00 13.72 -8.07
N TYR A 127 -35.02 12.87 -7.88
CA TYR A 127 -35.59 12.02 -8.93
C TYR A 127 -36.34 12.79 -10.04
N GLY A 128 -36.81 14.02 -9.78
CA GLY A 128 -37.55 14.83 -10.75
C GLY A 128 -39.08 14.69 -10.67
N ALA A 129 -39.78 15.54 -11.42
CA ALA A 129 -41.23 15.62 -11.39
C ALA A 129 -41.88 14.53 -12.25
N GLY A 130 -42.79 13.75 -11.66
CA GLY A 130 -43.56 12.70 -12.35
C GLY A 130 -42.96 11.30 -12.23
N VAL A 131 -41.74 11.19 -11.70
CA VAL A 131 -41.08 9.91 -11.44
C VAL A 131 -41.71 9.20 -10.24
N GLU A 132 -42.03 7.92 -10.42
CA GLU A 132 -42.51 7.02 -9.36
C GLU A 132 -41.30 6.54 -8.54
N VAL A 133 -41.36 6.73 -7.21
CA VAL A 133 -40.28 6.34 -6.27
C VAL A 133 -40.81 5.28 -5.32
N TRP A 134 -40.12 4.15 -5.29
CA TRP A 134 -40.40 2.99 -4.44
C TRP A 134 -39.51 3.00 -3.20
N SER A 135 -39.91 2.25 -2.17
CA SER A 135 -39.09 2.07 -0.96
C SER A 135 -39.06 0.61 -0.51
N TYR A 136 -37.89 0.12 -0.17
CA TYR A 136 -37.65 -1.20 0.41
C TYR A 136 -37.08 -1.08 1.83
N ASP A 137 -37.70 -1.76 2.79
CA ASP A 137 -37.18 -1.89 4.15
C ASP A 137 -36.38 -3.19 4.25
N THR A 138 -35.11 -3.10 4.62
CA THR A 138 -34.26 -4.28 4.82
C THR A 138 -34.74 -5.14 6.00
N PRO A 139 -34.54 -6.47 5.95
CA PRO A 139 -34.45 -7.31 7.14
C PRO A 139 -32.98 -7.38 7.61
N PRO A 140 -32.66 -7.22 8.91
CA PRO A 140 -33.56 -7.11 10.07
C PRO A 140 -34.38 -5.83 10.18
N GLY A 141 -33.94 -4.68 9.67
CA GLY A 141 -34.76 -3.45 9.76
C GLY A 141 -34.03 -2.13 9.80
N HIS A 142 -32.71 -2.08 9.70
CA HIS A 142 -31.95 -0.86 9.99
C HIS A 142 -32.02 0.17 8.85
N PHE A 143 -32.21 -0.28 7.60
CA PHE A 143 -32.18 0.58 6.42
C PHE A 143 -33.53 0.64 5.68
N ARG A 144 -33.77 1.78 5.04
CA ARG A 144 -34.82 2.00 4.05
C ARG A 144 -34.18 2.52 2.76
N LEU A 145 -34.22 1.72 1.71
CA LEU A 145 -33.71 2.05 0.40
C LEU A 145 -34.82 2.64 -0.46
N PHE A 146 -34.61 3.82 -1.01
CA PHE A 146 -35.48 4.47 -1.99
C PHE A 146 -34.88 4.35 -3.39
N TYR A 147 -35.70 4.02 -4.37
CA TYR A 147 -35.25 3.77 -5.74
C TYR A 147 -36.34 4.07 -6.77
N THR A 148 -35.98 4.14 -8.05
CA THR A 148 -36.94 4.17 -9.16
C THR A 148 -36.59 3.12 -10.23
N GLU A 149 -37.60 2.74 -10.99
CA GLU A 149 -37.47 1.96 -12.24
C GLU A 149 -37.74 2.83 -13.48
N ASP A 150 -38.07 4.12 -13.29
CA ASP A 150 -38.31 5.07 -14.37
C ASP A 150 -37.00 5.69 -14.86
N ASN A 151 -36.59 5.30 -16.07
CA ASN A 151 -35.33 5.75 -16.65
C ASN A 151 -35.42 7.11 -17.37
N SER A 152 -36.54 7.86 -17.24
CA SER A 152 -36.76 9.15 -17.94
C SER A 152 -35.66 10.19 -17.72
N TYR A 153 -34.89 10.06 -16.65
CA TYR A 153 -33.73 10.90 -16.35
C TYR A 153 -32.45 10.14 -16.01
N GLY A 154 -32.41 8.82 -16.24
CA GLY A 154 -31.27 7.94 -15.98
C GLY A 154 -31.20 7.29 -14.58
N ASP A 155 -32.06 7.68 -13.63
CA ASP A 155 -32.00 7.19 -12.23
C ASP A 155 -32.55 5.76 -12.01
N ALA A 156 -32.94 5.03 -13.07
CA ALA A 156 -33.50 3.69 -12.90
C ALA A 156 -32.45 2.70 -12.40
N VAL A 157 -32.79 1.90 -11.38
CA VAL A 157 -31.86 0.87 -10.89
C VAL A 157 -31.58 -0.20 -11.94
N LYS A 158 -30.33 -0.63 -12.02
CA LYS A 158 -29.89 -1.64 -12.98
C LYS A 158 -30.54 -3.00 -12.71
N ASN A 159 -31.29 -3.51 -13.69
CA ASN A 159 -31.74 -4.90 -13.66
C ASN A 159 -30.52 -5.84 -13.81
N MET A 160 -30.17 -6.54 -12.72
CA MET A 160 -29.02 -7.47 -12.72
C MET A 160 -29.32 -8.78 -13.43
N ASP A 161 -30.58 -9.22 -13.44
CA ASP A 161 -31.02 -10.45 -14.08
C ASP A 161 -31.99 -10.19 -15.24
N GLY A 162 -31.85 -10.97 -16.31
CA GLY A 162 -32.64 -10.88 -17.55
C GLY A 162 -34.07 -11.41 -17.44
N LEU A 163 -34.83 -11.00 -16.42
CA LEU A 163 -36.21 -11.44 -16.18
C LEU A 163 -37.21 -10.79 -17.15
N VAL A 164 -37.25 -11.34 -18.37
CA VAL A 164 -38.31 -11.10 -19.37
C VAL A 164 -39.58 -11.88 -19.00
N ASP A 165 -40.30 -11.46 -17.95
CA ASP A 165 -41.74 -11.77 -17.77
C ASP A 165 -42.48 -10.74 -16.90
N GLY A 166 -42.51 -9.47 -17.34
CA GLY A 166 -43.69 -8.59 -17.25
C GLY A 166 -44.44 -8.37 -15.92
N ARG A 167 -43.90 -8.73 -14.75
CA ARG A 167 -44.60 -8.64 -13.44
C ARG A 167 -43.91 -7.67 -12.49
N LYS A 168 -44.57 -6.52 -12.29
CA LYS A 168 -44.21 -5.42 -11.35
C LYS A 168 -44.37 -5.77 -9.85
N GLU A 169 -44.12 -7.01 -9.42
CA GLU A 169 -44.47 -7.47 -8.05
C GLU A 169 -43.27 -7.85 -7.16
N THR A 170 -42.03 -7.69 -7.64
CA THR A 170 -40.81 -8.08 -6.91
C THR A 170 -39.80 -6.93 -6.87
N ILE A 171 -39.26 -6.64 -5.69
CA ILE A 171 -38.17 -5.66 -5.49
C ILE A 171 -36.97 -6.05 -6.37
N PRO A 172 -36.33 -5.11 -7.10
CA PRO A 172 -35.19 -5.42 -7.96
C PRO A 172 -34.02 -6.05 -7.20
N GLU A 173 -33.35 -7.04 -7.82
CA GLU A 173 -32.22 -7.75 -7.20
C GLU A 173 -31.10 -6.79 -6.76
N TYR A 174 -30.84 -5.74 -7.54
CA TYR A 174 -29.92 -4.65 -7.19
C TYR A 174 -30.20 -4.08 -5.79
N VAL A 175 -31.46 -3.73 -5.53
CA VAL A 175 -31.93 -3.17 -4.26
C VAL A 175 -31.83 -4.20 -3.13
N LEU A 176 -32.13 -5.47 -3.42
CA LEU A 176 -32.02 -6.56 -2.45
C LEU A 176 -30.56 -6.82 -2.04
N ARG A 177 -29.63 -6.94 -3.01
CA ARG A 177 -28.19 -7.12 -2.76
C ARG A 177 -27.60 -5.93 -2.01
N PHE A 178 -27.89 -4.70 -2.44
CA PHE A 178 -27.35 -3.52 -1.78
C PHE A 178 -27.83 -3.42 -0.33
N GLY A 179 -29.12 -3.66 -0.08
CA GLY A 179 -29.67 -3.71 1.26
C GLY A 179 -29.05 -4.81 2.15
N GLN A 180 -28.65 -5.94 1.55
CA GLN A 180 -27.91 -6.99 2.27
C GLN A 180 -26.49 -6.56 2.64
N TYR A 181 -25.77 -5.85 1.76
CA TYR A 181 -24.42 -5.34 2.08
C TYR A 181 -24.46 -4.26 3.17
N PHE A 182 -25.47 -3.38 3.18
CA PHE A 182 -25.69 -2.44 4.28
C PHE A 182 -25.94 -3.13 5.63
N GLU A 183 -26.75 -4.19 5.66
CA GLU A 183 -27.00 -4.97 6.89
C GLU A 183 -25.77 -5.81 7.32
N GLN A 184 -24.90 -6.23 6.38
CA GLN A 184 -23.60 -6.84 6.68
C GLN A 184 -22.65 -5.83 7.34
N ALA A 185 -22.52 -4.63 6.76
CA ALA A 185 -21.72 -3.55 7.31
C ALA A 185 -22.21 -3.14 8.71
N TRP A 186 -23.53 -3.06 8.91
CA TRP A 186 -24.13 -2.86 10.24
C TRP A 186 -23.66 -3.92 11.23
N SER A 187 -23.88 -5.21 10.94
CA SER A 187 -23.55 -6.28 11.88
C SER A 187 -22.04 -6.37 12.17
N TYR A 188 -21.18 -6.13 11.19
CA TYR A 188 -19.73 -6.10 11.43
C TYR A 188 -19.34 -4.94 12.35
N LEU A 189 -19.75 -3.71 12.04
CA LEU A 189 -19.39 -2.54 12.84
C LEU A 189 -20.00 -2.58 14.25
N THR A 190 -21.28 -2.93 14.40
CA THR A 190 -21.95 -2.88 15.72
C THR A 190 -21.78 -4.15 16.53
N ASP A 191 -21.89 -5.33 15.92
CA ASP A 191 -21.88 -6.60 16.66
C ASP A 191 -20.47 -7.19 16.80
N THR A 192 -19.59 -6.97 15.82
CA THR A 192 -18.22 -7.53 15.80
C THR A 192 -17.18 -6.55 16.33
N LEU A 193 -17.11 -5.34 15.78
CA LEU A 193 -16.17 -4.29 16.23
C LEU A 193 -16.69 -3.48 17.42
N GLY A 194 -18.00 -3.56 17.72
CA GLY A 194 -18.59 -2.96 18.91
C GLY A 194 -18.71 -1.43 18.86
N TYR A 195 -18.84 -0.83 17.68
CA TYR A 195 -19.21 0.58 17.56
C TYR A 195 -20.63 0.84 18.07
N ARG A 196 -20.92 2.07 18.49
CA ARG A 196 -22.29 2.49 18.85
C ARG A 196 -23.22 2.32 17.64
N ALA A 197 -24.36 1.67 17.86
CA ALA A 197 -25.39 1.52 16.84
C ALA A 197 -26.00 2.91 16.51
N PRO A 198 -25.88 3.40 15.26
CA PRO A 198 -26.26 4.77 14.94
C PRO A 198 -27.78 4.95 14.86
N GLY A 199 -28.26 6.07 15.42
CA GLY A 199 -29.66 6.52 15.34
C GLY A 199 -30.46 6.37 16.63
N GLU A 200 -31.43 7.27 16.83
CA GLU A 200 -32.40 7.16 17.93
C GLU A 200 -33.22 5.86 17.79
N SER A 201 -33.40 5.13 18.89
CA SER A 201 -34.01 3.79 18.93
C SER A 201 -35.30 3.67 18.11
N GLY A 202 -35.18 3.09 16.90
CA GLY A 202 -36.30 2.77 16.01
C GLY A 202 -36.39 3.59 14.71
N ARG A 203 -35.52 4.59 14.46
CA ARG A 203 -35.46 5.24 13.14
C ARG A 203 -34.53 4.48 12.20
N LYS A 204 -34.99 4.24 10.97
CA LYS A 204 -34.19 3.62 9.90
C LYS A 204 -33.28 4.65 9.23
N ILE A 205 -32.09 4.22 8.82
CA ILE A 205 -31.21 4.98 7.94
C ILE A 205 -31.83 4.98 6.55
N GLU A 206 -31.96 6.16 5.95
CA GLU A 206 -32.50 6.32 4.60
C GLU A 206 -31.37 6.32 3.58
N VAL A 207 -31.48 5.45 2.57
CA VAL A 207 -30.52 5.30 1.48
C VAL A 207 -31.25 5.62 0.18
N PHE A 208 -30.71 6.49 -0.66
CA PHE A 208 -31.32 6.89 -1.94
C PHE A 208 -30.44 6.45 -3.11
N ILE A 209 -31.00 5.69 -4.03
CA ILE A 209 -30.29 5.16 -5.20
C ILE A 209 -30.58 6.05 -6.42
N LEU A 210 -29.54 6.70 -6.97
CA LEU A 210 -29.62 7.76 -7.98
C LEU A 210 -28.50 7.62 -9.01
N ASP A 211 -28.61 8.18 -10.22
CA ASP A 211 -27.48 8.22 -11.17
C ASP A 211 -26.52 9.36 -10.79
N ILE A 212 -25.36 8.95 -10.25
CA ILE A 212 -24.29 9.83 -9.76
C ILE A 212 -22.93 9.42 -10.35
N GLY A 213 -22.01 10.37 -10.47
CA GLY A 213 -20.65 10.17 -10.95
C GLY A 213 -19.64 9.73 -9.88
N SER A 214 -20.10 9.08 -8.81
CA SER A 214 -19.28 8.64 -7.66
C SER A 214 -19.74 7.26 -7.17
N TYR A 215 -19.06 6.72 -6.15
CA TYR A 215 -19.52 5.51 -5.48
C TYR A 215 -20.73 5.84 -4.58
N GLY A 216 -20.55 6.82 -3.68
CA GLY A 216 -21.59 7.22 -2.74
C GLY A 216 -21.44 8.65 -2.21
N SER A 217 -22.30 8.97 -1.24
CA SER A 217 -22.19 10.17 -0.41
C SER A 217 -23.05 10.06 0.85
N THR A 218 -22.42 10.22 2.00
CA THR A 218 -23.11 10.40 3.27
C THR A 218 -23.44 11.87 3.51
N ASN A 219 -24.69 12.11 3.89
CA ASN A 219 -25.32 13.42 3.93
C ASN A 219 -26.07 13.63 5.25
N PHE A 220 -26.34 14.89 5.60
CA PHE A 220 -27.15 15.25 6.77
C PHE A 220 -28.12 16.40 6.49
N ASP A 221 -29.23 16.46 7.21
CA ASP A 221 -30.13 17.62 7.22
C ASP A 221 -30.66 17.87 8.64
N GLY A 222 -31.56 18.86 8.79
CA GLY A 222 -32.22 19.14 10.07
C GLY A 222 -33.12 18.02 10.61
N THR A 223 -33.15 16.84 9.97
CA THR A 223 -33.86 15.64 10.43
C THR A 223 -32.94 14.44 10.68
N GLY A 224 -31.62 14.57 10.46
CA GLY A 224 -30.61 13.54 10.72
C GLY A 224 -29.74 13.22 9.50
N LEU A 225 -28.99 12.13 9.58
CA LEU A 225 -28.16 11.63 8.48
C LEU A 225 -28.97 10.84 7.44
N TYR A 226 -28.40 10.63 6.25
CA TYR A 226 -28.87 9.76 5.16
C TYR A 226 -27.75 9.48 4.16
N ILE A 227 -27.91 8.45 3.34
CA ILE A 227 -26.91 8.03 2.33
C ILE A 227 -27.49 8.23 0.91
N ILE A 228 -26.65 8.63 -0.04
CA ILE A 228 -26.91 8.53 -1.48
C ILE A 228 -25.88 7.56 -2.08
N VAL A 229 -26.32 6.69 -3.00
CA VAL A 229 -25.47 5.72 -3.71
C VAL A 229 -25.82 5.66 -5.19
N ASP A 230 -24.87 5.23 -6.02
CA ASP A 230 -25.09 5.10 -7.45
C ASP A 230 -26.09 3.97 -7.82
N ASN A 231 -26.70 4.07 -9.01
CA ASN A 231 -27.74 3.17 -9.49
C ASN A 231 -27.27 2.06 -10.44
N ASP A 232 -26.03 2.12 -10.98
CA ASP A 232 -25.55 1.10 -11.92
C ASP A 232 -24.06 0.73 -11.84
N PHE A 233 -23.26 1.51 -11.10
CA PHE A 233 -21.80 1.46 -10.95
C PHE A 233 -21.07 1.18 -12.28
N ARG A 234 -21.44 1.90 -13.35
CA ARG A 234 -20.82 1.78 -14.67
C ARG A 234 -19.44 2.44 -14.73
N GLU A 235 -19.32 3.61 -14.11
CA GLU A 235 -18.16 4.49 -14.19
C GLU A 235 -17.39 4.55 -12.85
N VAL A 236 -17.26 3.40 -12.20
CA VAL A 236 -16.28 3.14 -11.13
C VAL A 236 -15.00 2.51 -11.68
N CYS A 237 -13.93 2.59 -10.88
CA CYS A 237 -12.67 1.91 -11.15
C CYS A 237 -12.84 0.39 -11.26
N ASP A 238 -11.83 -0.29 -11.80
CA ASP A 238 -11.75 -1.75 -11.71
C ASP A 238 -11.38 -2.17 -10.27
N ASN A 239 -11.96 -3.27 -9.81
CA ASN A 239 -11.65 -3.90 -8.52
C ASN A 239 -11.66 -5.43 -8.69
N LEU A 240 -11.09 -6.16 -7.72
CA LEU A 240 -10.76 -7.58 -7.84
C LEU A 240 -11.91 -8.55 -7.47
N ASP A 241 -13.11 -8.02 -7.20
CA ASP A 241 -14.25 -8.81 -6.76
C ASP A 241 -14.58 -9.97 -7.76
N PRO A 242 -14.72 -11.23 -7.27
CA PRO A 242 -14.93 -12.39 -8.13
C PRO A 242 -16.32 -12.47 -8.79
N GLU A 243 -17.32 -11.74 -8.29
CA GLU A 243 -18.62 -11.52 -8.95
C GLU A 243 -18.59 -10.32 -9.92
N GLY A 244 -17.50 -9.54 -9.91
CA GLY A 244 -17.19 -8.48 -10.87
C GLY A 244 -17.46 -7.06 -10.37
N LYS A 245 -16.85 -6.07 -11.02
CA LYS A 245 -16.64 -4.72 -10.46
C LYS A 245 -17.86 -3.99 -9.90
N THR A 246 -19.05 -4.19 -10.48
CA THR A 246 -20.30 -3.60 -9.96
C THR A 246 -20.67 -4.18 -8.59
N ILE A 247 -20.46 -5.48 -8.35
CA ILE A 247 -20.74 -6.12 -7.06
C ILE A 247 -19.72 -5.69 -6.01
N GLY A 248 -18.42 -5.66 -6.37
CA GLY A 248 -17.37 -5.11 -5.52
C GLY A 248 -17.66 -3.67 -5.10
N ALA A 249 -18.04 -2.82 -6.05
CA ALA A 249 -18.41 -1.43 -5.77
C ALA A 249 -19.64 -1.31 -4.84
N MET A 250 -20.67 -2.16 -4.99
CA MET A 250 -21.82 -2.17 -4.07
C MET A 250 -21.42 -2.55 -2.64
N LYS A 251 -20.59 -3.60 -2.49
CA LYS A 251 -20.07 -4.07 -1.20
C LYS A 251 -19.32 -2.94 -0.47
N ILE A 252 -18.30 -2.39 -1.13
CA ILE A 252 -17.45 -1.38 -0.51
C ILE A 252 -18.16 -0.05 -0.29
N THR A 253 -19.05 0.38 -1.20
CA THR A 253 -19.89 1.58 -0.97
C THR A 253 -20.80 1.42 0.25
N ALA A 254 -21.37 0.22 0.46
CA ALA A 254 -22.21 -0.03 1.63
C ALA A 254 -21.42 0.06 2.93
N ALA A 255 -20.21 -0.50 2.98
CA ALA A 255 -19.31 -0.42 4.12
C ALA A 255 -18.85 1.02 4.40
N HIS A 256 -18.32 1.69 3.37
CA HIS A 256 -17.76 3.03 3.42
C HIS A 256 -18.79 4.07 3.89
N GLU A 257 -19.93 4.16 3.20
CA GLU A 257 -20.95 5.18 3.49
C GLU A 257 -21.72 4.89 4.79
N PHE A 258 -21.90 3.62 5.16
CA PHE A 258 -22.45 3.33 6.48
C PHE A 258 -21.46 3.66 7.61
N PHE A 259 -20.15 3.48 7.40
CA PHE A 259 -19.17 3.86 8.43
C PHE A 259 -19.10 5.38 8.63
N HIS A 260 -19.26 6.18 7.58
CA HIS A 260 -19.48 7.64 7.71
C HIS A 260 -20.67 7.99 8.63
N ILE A 261 -21.78 7.21 8.60
CA ILE A 261 -22.90 7.38 9.56
C ILE A 261 -22.47 7.07 11.00
N VAL A 262 -21.64 6.05 11.20
CA VAL A 262 -21.11 5.67 12.51
C VAL A 262 -20.14 6.73 13.03
N GLN A 263 -19.16 7.15 12.23
CA GLN A 263 -18.17 8.20 12.55
C GLN A 263 -18.85 9.51 12.97
N ALA A 264 -19.93 9.90 12.29
CA ALA A 264 -20.68 11.13 12.59
C ALA A 264 -21.29 11.17 14.02
N ASP A 265 -21.49 10.03 14.68
CA ASP A 265 -21.91 9.94 16.09
C ASP A 265 -20.75 10.24 17.07
N TYR A 266 -19.51 9.97 16.66
CA TYR A 266 -18.30 10.23 17.43
C TYR A 266 -17.75 11.65 17.18
N ASP A 267 -17.72 12.11 15.92
CA ASP A 267 -17.15 13.40 15.51
C ASP A 267 -18.16 14.57 15.48
N HIS A 268 -19.38 14.35 15.98
CA HIS A 268 -20.38 15.43 16.19
C HIS A 268 -20.71 16.31 14.96
N TRP A 269 -20.75 15.73 13.74
CA TRP A 269 -21.02 16.46 12.49
C TRP A 269 -22.15 17.51 12.52
N PRO A 270 -23.30 17.30 13.22
CA PRO A 270 -24.37 18.30 13.26
C PRO A 270 -24.05 19.56 14.10
N GLN A 271 -22.91 19.59 14.79
CA GLN A 271 -22.54 20.60 15.79
C GLN A 271 -21.18 21.28 15.51
N LEU A 272 -20.33 20.68 14.67
CA LEU A 272 -19.06 21.29 14.29
C LEU A 272 -19.28 22.58 13.46
N PRO A 273 -18.48 23.64 13.68
CA PRO A 273 -18.25 24.68 12.68
C PRO A 273 -17.73 24.05 11.37
N ASP A 274 -17.82 24.75 10.24
CA ASP A 274 -17.50 24.21 8.90
C ASP A 274 -16.03 23.74 8.67
N GLU A 275 -15.21 23.66 9.71
CA GLU A 275 -13.83 23.15 9.75
C GLU A 275 -13.80 21.83 10.54
N ASN A 276 -14.18 20.72 9.90
CA ASN A 276 -13.87 19.38 10.44
C ASN A 276 -12.36 19.15 10.27
N LEU A 277 -11.66 18.96 11.40
CA LEU A 277 -10.21 18.79 11.48
C LEU A 277 -9.73 17.38 11.04
N TYR A 278 -10.64 16.41 10.94
CA TYR A 278 -10.33 14.98 10.85
C TYR A 278 -10.90 14.26 9.63
N LEU A 279 -11.44 14.99 8.64
CA LEU A 279 -11.96 14.41 7.38
C LEU A 279 -10.97 13.44 6.70
N TRP A 280 -9.67 13.72 6.76
CA TRP A 280 -8.63 12.81 6.25
C TRP A 280 -8.68 11.43 6.94
N TRP A 281 -8.96 11.39 8.25
CA TRP A 281 -9.06 10.16 9.05
C TRP A 281 -10.40 9.47 8.84
N GLU A 282 -11.47 10.25 8.63
CA GLU A 282 -12.80 9.74 8.26
C GLU A 282 -12.71 8.93 6.96
N GLU A 283 -12.20 9.52 5.87
CA GLU A 283 -12.07 8.85 4.56
C GLU A 283 -11.06 7.70 4.56
N ASN A 284 -9.93 7.87 5.27
CA ASN A 284 -8.90 6.84 5.44
C ASN A 284 -9.49 5.60 6.13
N THR A 285 -10.22 5.78 7.23
CA THR A 285 -10.83 4.67 7.97
C THR A 285 -12.12 4.14 7.32
N ALA A 286 -12.84 4.96 6.56
CA ALA A 286 -13.94 4.51 5.69
C ALA A 286 -13.43 3.71 4.48
N THR A 287 -12.20 3.93 4.02
CA THR A 287 -11.54 3.07 3.02
C THR A 287 -11.00 1.78 3.65
N TRP A 288 -10.56 1.82 4.91
CA TRP A 288 -10.06 0.66 5.66
C TRP A 288 -11.16 -0.36 5.94
N ILE A 289 -12.34 0.08 6.40
CA ILE A 289 -13.45 -0.83 6.77
C ILE A 289 -14.01 -1.60 5.57
N GLU A 290 -13.84 -1.08 4.35
CA GLU A 290 -14.18 -1.79 3.11
C GLU A 290 -13.44 -3.12 3.01
N ASP A 291 -12.16 -3.11 3.34
CA ASP A 291 -11.23 -4.21 3.14
C ASP A 291 -11.25 -5.19 4.34
N GLU A 292 -11.48 -4.66 5.55
CA GLU A 292 -11.81 -5.47 6.74
C GLU A 292 -13.09 -6.30 6.58
N LEU A 293 -14.05 -5.85 5.76
CA LEU A 293 -15.31 -6.54 5.51
C LEU A 293 -15.32 -7.34 4.19
N HIS A 294 -14.56 -6.87 3.20
CA HIS A 294 -14.58 -7.35 1.82
C HIS A 294 -13.16 -7.41 1.21
N ASP A 295 -12.28 -8.18 1.85
CA ASP A 295 -10.88 -8.43 1.49
C ASP A 295 -10.70 -8.96 0.05
N GLU A 296 -11.75 -9.49 -0.57
CA GLU A 296 -11.72 -9.94 -1.96
C GLU A 296 -11.75 -8.78 -2.96
N VAL A 297 -12.23 -7.60 -2.57
CA VAL A 297 -12.51 -6.49 -3.50
C VAL A 297 -11.26 -5.67 -3.82
N ASN A 298 -10.43 -5.33 -2.82
CA ASN A 298 -9.17 -4.59 -2.99
C ASN A 298 -9.28 -3.28 -3.81
N ASP A 299 -10.42 -2.58 -3.75
CA ASP A 299 -10.64 -1.32 -4.49
C ASP A 299 -9.61 -0.24 -4.09
N TYR A 300 -9.14 -0.28 -2.84
CA TYR A 300 -8.16 0.65 -2.27
C TYR A 300 -6.83 0.73 -3.04
N LEU A 301 -6.46 -0.32 -3.79
CA LEU A 301 -5.23 -0.36 -4.59
C LEU A 301 -5.19 0.76 -5.65
N ASN A 302 -6.36 1.22 -6.13
CA ASN A 302 -6.47 2.32 -7.08
C ASN A 302 -5.95 3.67 -6.52
N TYR A 303 -5.85 3.83 -5.19
CA TYR A 303 -5.38 5.07 -4.55
C TYR A 303 -3.90 5.03 -4.14
N LEU A 304 -3.29 3.85 -4.14
CA LEU A 304 -1.87 3.69 -3.82
C LEU A 304 -0.97 4.07 -5.01
N GLY A 305 -1.52 4.02 -6.22
CA GLY A 305 -0.80 4.14 -7.50
C GLY A 305 -0.46 2.77 -8.05
N TRP A 306 -0.21 2.66 -9.36
CA TRP A 306 0.08 1.36 -9.96
C TRP A 306 1.56 0.98 -9.75
N PRO A 307 1.85 -0.25 -9.25
CA PRO A 307 3.22 -0.74 -9.14
C PRO A 307 3.95 -0.72 -10.49
N TYR A 308 5.27 -0.59 -10.46
CA TYR A 308 6.08 -0.61 -11.68
C TYR A 308 7.37 -1.42 -11.50
N LEU A 309 7.92 -1.84 -12.64
CA LEU A 309 9.20 -2.51 -12.73
C LEU A 309 10.28 -1.44 -12.96
N ASP A 310 10.97 -1.05 -11.88
CA ASP A 310 12.15 -0.15 -11.87
C ASP A 310 13.34 -0.84 -12.55
N GLN A 311 13.30 -0.93 -13.88
CA GLN A 311 14.24 -1.72 -14.69
C GLN A 311 15.61 -1.04 -14.81
N ASN A 312 15.65 0.29 -14.66
CA ASN A 312 16.89 1.05 -14.64
C ASN A 312 17.43 1.30 -13.22
N ASP A 313 16.74 0.80 -12.20
CA ASP A 313 17.13 0.91 -10.79
C ASP A 313 17.33 2.38 -10.39
N SER A 314 16.45 3.27 -10.87
CA SER A 314 16.44 4.70 -10.56
C SER A 314 15.60 5.04 -9.32
N GLY A 315 14.68 4.16 -8.93
CA GLY A 315 13.65 4.40 -7.92
C GLY A 315 12.59 5.40 -8.36
N ARG A 316 12.48 5.67 -9.66
CA ARG A 316 11.47 6.55 -10.25
C ARG A 316 10.85 5.89 -11.48
N TRP A 317 9.53 5.98 -11.59
CA TRP A 317 8.84 5.65 -12.83
C TRP A 317 9.31 6.52 -13.99
N ASP A 318 9.67 5.89 -15.11
CA ASP A 318 9.78 6.57 -16.40
C ASP A 318 9.05 5.83 -17.54
N SER A 319 8.86 6.53 -18.66
CA SER A 319 8.03 6.04 -19.78
C SER A 319 8.65 4.90 -20.59
N GLY A 320 9.88 4.48 -20.28
CA GLY A 320 10.50 3.26 -20.79
C GLY A 320 10.11 1.99 -20.04
N GLU A 321 9.50 2.12 -18.86
CA GLU A 321 9.24 1.01 -17.94
C GLU A 321 7.85 0.38 -18.13
N LEU A 322 7.62 -0.72 -17.40
CA LEU A 322 6.33 -1.41 -17.36
C LEU A 322 5.67 -1.17 -16.01
N HIS A 323 4.45 -0.65 -16.01
CA HIS A 323 3.59 -0.66 -14.83
C HIS A 323 2.77 -1.95 -14.80
N ILE A 324 2.26 -2.30 -13.63
CA ILE A 324 1.42 -3.46 -13.37
C ILE A 324 0.04 -2.90 -13.01
N ASP A 325 -0.97 -3.19 -13.84
CA ASP A 325 -2.36 -2.83 -13.52
C ASP A 325 -2.90 -3.68 -12.35
N ILE A 326 -4.06 -3.33 -11.79
CA ILE A 326 -4.66 -4.03 -10.64
C ILE A 326 -4.83 -5.55 -10.87
N TRP A 327 -4.95 -5.97 -12.15
CA TRP A 327 -5.07 -7.37 -12.57
C TRP A 327 -3.73 -8.11 -12.66
N GLY A 328 -2.62 -7.49 -12.24
CA GLY A 328 -1.27 -8.06 -12.29
C GLY A 328 -0.65 -8.04 -13.69
N LYS A 329 -1.22 -7.32 -14.67
CA LYS A 329 -0.74 -7.32 -16.05
C LYS A 329 0.24 -6.17 -16.31
N ALA A 330 1.47 -6.54 -16.64
CA ALA A 330 2.52 -5.60 -17.03
C ALA A 330 2.21 -4.94 -18.39
N SER A 331 2.20 -3.60 -18.43
CA SER A 331 1.90 -2.79 -19.61
C SER A 331 2.83 -1.56 -19.69
N SER A 332 3.18 -1.14 -20.91
CA SER A 332 3.91 0.10 -21.18
C SER A 332 2.95 1.26 -21.48
N GLY A 333 3.23 2.47 -21.03
CA GLY A 333 2.44 3.65 -21.40
C GLY A 333 2.28 4.67 -20.27
N TRP A 334 1.06 5.13 -20.05
CA TRP A 334 0.72 5.96 -18.89
C TRP A 334 0.48 5.07 -17.67
N ARG A 335 0.87 5.53 -16.48
CA ARG A 335 0.74 4.83 -15.18
C ARG A 335 -0.02 5.73 -14.22
N GLU A 336 -1.00 5.19 -13.51
CA GLU A 336 -1.69 5.88 -12.42
C GLU A 336 -0.73 6.20 -11.27
N SER A 337 -0.72 7.45 -10.85
CA SER A 337 0.00 7.91 -9.66
C SER A 337 -0.91 7.94 -8.44
N GLY A 338 -0.36 7.61 -7.27
CA GLY A 338 -1.10 7.61 -6.01
C GLY A 338 -0.20 7.91 -4.80
N TRP A 339 -0.63 7.49 -3.62
CA TRP A 339 0.01 7.86 -2.34
C TRP A 339 1.52 7.63 -2.30
N PHE A 340 1.99 6.51 -2.84
CA PHE A 340 3.42 6.13 -2.85
C PHE A 340 4.30 7.04 -3.72
N ASP A 341 3.72 7.82 -4.64
CA ASP A 341 4.45 8.77 -5.46
C ASP A 341 4.73 10.09 -4.75
N TYR A 342 4.01 10.38 -3.67
CA TYR A 342 4.09 11.65 -2.94
C TYR A 342 4.39 11.48 -1.43
N PRO A 343 5.41 10.70 -1.03
CA PRO A 343 5.67 10.37 0.38
C PRO A 343 6.01 11.59 1.28
N TYR A 344 6.26 12.74 0.66
CA TYR A 344 6.60 14.03 1.26
C TYR A 344 5.37 14.93 1.54
N ILE A 345 4.17 14.51 1.14
CA ILE A 345 2.91 15.08 1.63
C ILE A 345 2.69 14.52 3.05
N SER A 346 2.07 15.33 3.92
CA SER A 346 1.74 14.92 5.29
C SER A 346 0.79 13.72 5.29
N LEU A 347 0.79 12.94 6.37
CA LEU A 347 -0.13 11.80 6.55
C LEU A 347 -1.61 12.21 6.44
N ASP A 348 -1.95 13.42 6.88
CA ASP A 348 -3.27 14.07 6.82
C ASP A 348 -3.43 15.05 5.65
N GLY A 349 -2.50 15.04 4.69
CA GLY A 349 -2.52 15.97 3.57
C GLY A 349 -3.70 15.74 2.62
N THR A 350 -4.54 16.76 2.45
CA THR A 350 -5.63 16.75 1.45
C THR A 350 -5.13 17.13 0.05
N SER A 351 -5.93 16.78 -0.95
CA SER A 351 -5.60 17.00 -2.36
C SER A 351 -5.91 18.42 -2.86
N ASP A 352 -5.20 19.42 -2.34
CA ASP A 352 -5.33 20.81 -2.81
C ASP A 352 -4.78 21.03 -4.24
N ASN A 353 -4.08 20.02 -4.79
CA ASN A 353 -3.47 20.03 -6.11
C ASN A 353 -4.18 19.07 -7.07
N SER A 354 -4.48 19.52 -8.28
CA SER A 354 -5.14 18.74 -9.36
C SER A 354 -4.38 17.51 -9.86
N GLU A 355 -3.19 17.23 -9.33
CA GLU A 355 -2.36 16.06 -9.64
C GLU A 355 -2.49 14.93 -8.60
N CYS A 356 -3.13 15.16 -7.44
CA CYS A 356 -3.07 14.26 -6.28
C CYS A 356 -4.44 14.00 -5.61
N SER A 357 -5.51 14.04 -6.39
CA SER A 357 -6.94 13.99 -6.02
C SER A 357 -7.44 12.76 -5.25
N VAL A 358 -6.56 11.81 -4.91
CA VAL A 358 -6.89 10.57 -4.20
C VAL A 358 -5.99 10.28 -3.00
N TYR A 359 -5.13 11.24 -2.62
CA TYR A 359 -4.16 11.05 -1.54
C TYR A 359 -4.83 10.75 -0.18
N GLU A 360 -6.02 11.31 0.08
CA GLU A 360 -6.82 11.06 1.28
C GLU A 360 -7.18 9.57 1.44
N TYR A 361 -7.76 8.94 0.41
CA TYR A 361 -8.06 7.51 0.39
C TYR A 361 -6.80 6.64 0.42
N GLY A 362 -5.73 7.08 -0.25
CA GLY A 362 -4.43 6.39 -0.24
C GLY A 362 -3.79 6.32 1.15
N GLY A 363 -4.22 7.17 2.09
CA GLY A 363 -3.82 7.09 3.50
C GLY A 363 -4.27 5.82 4.22
N VAL A 364 -5.23 5.06 3.66
CA VAL A 364 -5.80 3.79 4.19
C VAL A 364 -4.77 2.82 4.76
N ILE A 365 -3.59 2.76 4.15
CA ILE A 365 -2.49 1.88 4.56
C ILE A 365 -1.99 2.17 5.98
N TRP A 366 -2.21 3.36 6.52
CA TRP A 366 -1.91 3.70 7.92
C TRP A 366 -2.98 3.13 8.87
N ALA A 367 -4.26 3.22 8.53
CA ALA A 367 -5.32 2.56 9.30
C ALA A 367 -5.19 1.03 9.25
N LYS A 368 -4.85 0.44 8.09
CA LYS A 368 -4.49 -0.99 7.96
C LYS A 368 -3.31 -1.35 8.87
N PHE A 369 -2.18 -0.63 8.76
CA PHE A 369 -1.00 -0.84 9.60
C PHE A 369 -1.34 -0.85 11.09
N LEU A 370 -2.17 0.08 11.56
CA LEU A 370 -2.65 0.09 12.94
C LEU A 370 -3.55 -1.11 13.25
N SER A 371 -4.52 -1.44 12.38
CA SER A 371 -5.42 -2.59 12.54
C SER A 371 -4.66 -3.92 12.68
N GLU A 372 -3.65 -4.15 11.84
CA GLU A 372 -2.88 -5.41 11.86
C GLU A 372 -2.02 -5.52 13.13
N HIS A 373 -1.34 -4.42 13.52
CA HIS A 373 -0.43 -4.44 14.66
C HIS A 373 -1.15 -4.42 16.03
N PHE A 374 -2.34 -3.82 16.12
CA PHE A 374 -3.05 -3.61 17.40
C PHE A 374 -4.45 -4.27 17.46
N GLY A 375 -4.92 -4.84 16.36
CA GLY A 375 -6.29 -5.34 16.16
C GLY A 375 -7.26 -4.24 15.68
N PRO A 376 -8.30 -4.58 14.91
CA PRO A 376 -9.21 -3.60 14.28
C PRO A 376 -9.97 -2.71 15.27
N SER A 377 -10.06 -3.10 16.55
CA SER A 377 -10.59 -2.26 17.62
C SER A 377 -9.80 -0.98 17.87
N ILE A 378 -8.54 -0.87 17.42
CA ILE A 378 -7.70 0.33 17.61
C ILE A 378 -8.35 1.57 16.97
N VAL A 379 -8.95 1.42 15.79
CA VAL A 379 -9.63 2.51 15.07
C VAL A 379 -10.81 3.02 15.89
N ARG A 380 -11.57 2.12 16.52
CA ARG A 380 -12.67 2.50 17.44
C ARG A 380 -12.14 3.23 18.67
N SER A 381 -11.05 2.76 19.29
CA SER A 381 -10.44 3.42 20.44
C SER A 381 -10.02 4.87 20.14
N ILE A 382 -9.53 5.12 18.93
CA ILE A 382 -9.18 6.47 18.45
C ILE A 382 -10.45 7.34 18.31
N PHE A 383 -11.50 6.82 17.67
CA PHE A 383 -12.80 7.52 17.59
C PHE A 383 -13.43 7.78 18.97
N GLU A 384 -13.26 6.87 19.93
CA GLU A 384 -13.73 7.04 21.31
C GLU A 384 -12.99 8.17 22.05
N ARG A 385 -11.75 8.51 21.67
CA ARG A 385 -10.96 9.60 22.26
C ARG A 385 -11.25 10.98 21.66
N ILE A 386 -11.51 11.06 20.35
CA ILE A 386 -11.72 12.34 19.66
C ILE A 386 -13.14 12.94 19.82
N GLN A 387 -13.98 12.37 20.69
CA GLN A 387 -15.34 12.87 20.95
C GLN A 387 -15.39 14.29 21.53
N GLU A 388 -14.31 14.77 22.15
CA GLU A 388 -14.22 16.15 22.63
C GLU A 388 -13.79 17.07 21.47
N PRO A 389 -14.51 18.17 21.15
CA PRO A 389 -14.21 19.06 20.00
C PRO A 389 -12.83 19.78 20.01
N SER A 390 -11.98 19.50 20.99
CA SER A 390 -10.60 20.01 21.11
C SER A 390 -9.55 18.90 21.22
N ALA A 391 -9.92 17.63 21.05
CA ALA A 391 -9.02 16.49 21.13
C ALA A 391 -8.17 16.38 19.86
N ASP A 392 -6.85 16.35 19.98
CA ASP A 392 -5.93 16.17 18.85
C ASP A 392 -5.93 14.71 18.38
N ILE A 393 -6.21 14.47 17.09
CA ILE A 393 -6.24 13.12 16.50
C ILE A 393 -4.92 12.37 16.63
N PHE A 394 -3.77 13.05 16.49
CA PHE A 394 -2.47 12.38 16.57
C PHE A 394 -2.12 12.04 18.01
N LEU A 395 -2.56 12.85 18.99
CA LEU A 395 -2.51 12.50 20.39
C LEU A 395 -3.44 11.32 20.72
N ALA A 396 -4.67 11.30 20.18
CA ALA A 396 -5.60 10.18 20.34
C ALA A 396 -5.05 8.86 19.76
N ILE A 397 -4.32 8.92 18.64
CA ILE A 397 -3.59 7.78 18.08
C ILE A 397 -2.43 7.37 19.01
N ASP A 398 -1.59 8.31 19.47
CA ASP A 398 -0.48 8.03 20.39
C ASP A 398 -0.94 7.36 21.70
N GLU A 399 -2.02 7.88 22.31
CA GLU A 399 -2.62 7.31 23.52
C GLU A 399 -3.21 5.91 23.26
N SER A 400 -3.90 5.72 22.13
CA SER A 400 -4.46 4.41 21.76
C SER A 400 -3.37 3.36 21.51
N ILE A 401 -2.25 3.76 20.91
CA ILE A 401 -1.06 2.90 20.74
C ILE A 401 -0.46 2.54 22.11
N ARG A 402 -0.27 3.53 23.00
CA ARG A 402 0.33 3.32 24.33
C ARG A 402 -0.46 2.38 25.23
N GLU A 403 -1.79 2.36 25.10
CA GLU A 403 -2.68 1.46 25.85
C GLU A 403 -2.82 0.07 25.23
N ALA A 404 -2.51 -0.09 23.95
CA ALA A 404 -2.62 -1.38 23.27
C ALA A 404 -1.39 -2.27 23.56
N GLU A 405 -1.41 -2.93 24.73
CA GLU A 405 -0.33 -3.75 25.35
C GLU A 405 0.26 -4.92 24.50
N ARG A 406 -0.07 -5.05 23.21
CA ARG A 406 0.11 -6.29 22.42
C ARG A 406 1.22 -6.31 21.37
N SER A 407 1.77 -5.17 20.97
CA SER A 407 2.56 -5.06 19.72
C SER A 407 4.03 -4.66 19.90
N GLY A 408 4.46 -4.36 21.12
CA GLY A 408 5.81 -3.85 21.38
C GLY A 408 6.09 -2.45 20.79
N LEU A 409 5.08 -1.77 20.24
CA LEU A 409 5.13 -0.36 19.85
C LEU A 409 4.75 0.53 21.04
N ALA A 410 5.58 1.53 21.35
CA ALA A 410 5.41 2.37 22.54
C ALA A 410 4.91 3.80 22.26
N SER A 411 4.89 4.26 21.00
CA SER A 411 4.40 5.59 20.61
C SER A 411 3.92 5.67 19.15
N PHE A 412 3.15 6.73 18.85
CA PHE A 412 2.75 7.13 17.50
C PHE A 412 3.93 7.15 16.52
N SER A 413 5.04 7.77 16.93
CA SER A 413 6.15 8.01 16.02
C SER A 413 7.02 6.77 15.82
N GLU A 414 7.11 5.89 16.82
CA GLU A 414 7.70 4.57 16.60
C GLU A 414 6.87 3.77 15.59
N ALA A 415 5.54 3.76 15.77
CA ALA A 415 4.60 3.16 14.82
C ALA A 415 4.75 3.78 13.42
N PHE A 416 4.91 5.10 13.32
CA PHE A 416 5.11 5.81 12.06
C PHE A 416 6.47 5.51 11.41
N ILE A 417 7.55 5.39 12.18
CA ILE A 417 8.87 4.94 11.67
C ILE A 417 8.75 3.51 11.13
N ARG A 418 8.11 2.59 11.86
CA ARG A 418 7.88 1.20 11.42
C ARG A 418 7.00 1.14 10.17
N PHE A 419 5.97 1.98 10.07
CA PHE A 419 5.14 2.12 8.87
C PHE A 419 5.93 2.63 7.66
N LYS A 420 6.77 3.67 7.79
CA LYS A 420 7.63 4.14 6.69
C LYS A 420 8.71 3.10 6.31
N LEU A 421 9.18 2.30 7.27
CA LEU A 421 10.06 1.16 7.02
C LEU A 421 9.36 0.02 6.25
N ALA A 422 8.13 -0.35 6.63
CA ALA A 422 7.34 -1.40 5.98
C ALA A 422 7.04 -1.05 4.51
N ASN A 423 6.59 0.20 4.28
CA ASN A 423 6.33 0.76 2.95
C ASN A 423 7.53 0.67 1.99
N LEU A 424 8.76 0.74 2.50
CA LEU A 424 9.96 0.61 1.67
C LEU A 424 10.35 -0.85 1.38
N ARG A 425 10.02 -1.79 2.28
CA ARG A 425 10.54 -3.17 2.23
C ARG A 425 9.71 -4.17 1.44
N ARG A 426 8.40 -3.93 1.27
CA ARG A 426 7.45 -4.71 0.41
C ARG A 426 7.32 -6.22 0.66
N ASN A 427 8.17 -6.85 1.48
CA ASN A 427 8.37 -8.29 1.42
C ASN A 427 8.86 -8.87 2.77
N TYR A 428 8.20 -8.48 3.87
CA TYR A 428 8.65 -8.78 5.22
C TYR A 428 7.84 -9.91 5.87
N HIS A 429 8.03 -11.14 5.38
CA HIS A 429 7.52 -12.37 6.02
C HIS A 429 8.16 -12.64 7.41
N ASP A 430 9.26 -11.95 7.75
CA ASP A 430 10.01 -12.10 9.02
C ASP A 430 9.41 -11.34 10.24
N TYR A 431 8.35 -10.54 10.08
CA TYR A 431 7.65 -9.86 11.19
C TYR A 431 6.16 -10.23 11.27
N GLY A 432 5.63 -11.08 10.38
CA GLY A 432 4.25 -11.58 10.43
C GLY A 432 3.12 -10.59 10.11
N ASP A 433 3.40 -9.28 10.06
CA ASP A 433 2.37 -8.24 10.19
C ASP A 433 1.96 -7.53 8.86
N TYR A 434 2.32 -7.99 7.64
CA TYR A 434 1.89 -7.31 6.37
C TYR A 434 1.87 -8.17 5.07
N GLU A 435 1.04 -9.22 4.98
CA GLU A 435 0.93 -10.06 3.76
C GLU A 435 0.48 -9.27 2.50
N GLU A 436 -0.32 -8.23 2.64
CA GLU A 436 -0.85 -7.45 1.49
C GLU A 436 0.15 -6.48 0.88
N GLY A 437 1.21 -6.11 1.62
CA GLY A 437 2.23 -5.15 1.18
C GLY A 437 2.97 -5.54 -0.10
N GLU A 438 2.92 -6.81 -0.51
CA GLU A 438 3.43 -7.30 -1.80
C GLU A 438 2.73 -6.61 -2.99
N ARG A 439 1.49 -6.11 -2.83
CA ARG A 439 0.71 -5.45 -3.88
C ARG A 439 1.07 -3.98 -4.09
N TYR A 440 1.83 -3.37 -3.18
CA TYR A 440 1.98 -1.91 -3.12
C TYR A 440 3.13 -1.40 -3.99
N PRO A 441 3.08 -0.16 -4.52
CA PRO A 441 4.22 0.48 -5.21
C PRO A 441 5.48 0.63 -4.32
N VAL A 442 6.64 0.90 -4.93
CA VAL A 442 7.79 1.43 -4.18
C VAL A 442 7.54 2.92 -3.94
N PRO A 443 7.81 3.47 -2.74
CA PRO A 443 7.83 4.91 -2.56
C PRO A 443 8.81 5.58 -3.54
N LEU A 444 8.38 6.59 -4.30
CA LEU A 444 9.28 7.22 -5.28
C LEU A 444 10.51 7.87 -4.61
N HIS A 445 11.69 7.53 -5.11
CA HIS A 445 12.93 8.15 -4.70
C HIS A 445 13.07 9.55 -5.32
N GLN A 446 13.53 10.52 -4.54
CA GLN A 446 13.93 11.82 -5.06
C GLN A 446 15.16 11.72 -5.98
N GLY A 447 15.97 10.67 -5.86
CA GLY A 447 16.96 10.31 -6.87
C GLY A 447 17.81 9.11 -6.47
N THR A 448 18.40 8.45 -7.48
CA THR A 448 19.50 7.49 -7.30
C THR A 448 20.80 8.12 -7.78
N TYR A 449 21.76 8.29 -6.87
CA TYR A 449 23.05 8.92 -7.13
C TYR A 449 24.18 7.88 -7.16
N SER A 450 25.08 8.01 -8.12
CA SER A 450 26.27 7.14 -8.29
C SER A 450 27.60 7.90 -8.33
N THR A 451 27.54 9.23 -8.23
CA THR A 451 28.70 10.13 -8.33
C THR A 451 28.76 11.00 -7.08
N TYR A 452 29.96 11.15 -6.51
CA TYR A 452 30.21 11.82 -5.24
C TYR A 452 31.35 12.86 -5.38
N PRO A 453 31.34 13.96 -4.61
CA PRO A 453 30.30 14.35 -3.66
C PRO A 453 29.02 14.84 -4.36
N ILE A 454 27.89 14.75 -3.65
CA ILE A 454 26.60 15.29 -4.06
C ILE A 454 26.05 16.17 -2.92
N ARG A 455 25.41 17.28 -3.29
CA ARG A 455 24.76 18.21 -2.36
C ARG A 455 23.31 18.41 -2.79
N ILE A 456 22.41 18.32 -1.82
CA ILE A 456 20.97 18.48 -1.95
C ILE A 456 20.60 19.62 -1.00
N GLU A 457 20.00 20.69 -1.52
CA GLU A 457 19.82 21.95 -0.79
C GLU A 457 18.34 22.33 -0.65
N ALA A 458 18.01 22.96 0.48
CA ALA A 458 16.71 23.58 0.76
C ALA A 458 15.49 22.66 0.57
N GLU A 459 15.63 21.37 0.88
CA GLU A 459 14.51 20.43 0.88
C GLU A 459 13.57 20.76 2.03
N SER A 460 12.30 21.02 1.71
CA SER A 460 11.23 21.12 2.70
C SER A 460 10.52 19.78 2.85
N LEU A 461 10.23 19.45 4.11
CA LEU A 461 9.52 18.23 4.50
C LEU A 461 8.32 18.65 5.32
N ASN A 462 7.11 18.26 4.90
CA ASN A 462 5.92 18.53 5.69
C ASN A 462 6.01 17.80 7.03
N TYR A 463 5.18 18.17 8.00
CA TYR A 463 4.95 17.34 9.18
C TYR A 463 4.44 15.95 8.75
N LEU A 464 4.61 14.93 9.59
CA LEU A 464 4.22 13.54 9.32
C LEU A 464 4.49 13.03 7.88
N SER A 465 5.72 13.24 7.39
CA SER A 465 6.08 12.91 6.00
C SER A 465 7.53 12.45 5.86
N CYS A 466 7.90 11.95 4.69
CA CYS A 466 9.25 11.43 4.41
C CYS A 466 9.69 11.68 2.95
N ARG A 467 11.01 11.70 2.71
CA ARG A 467 11.59 11.69 1.36
C ARG A 467 12.57 10.54 1.25
N TYR A 468 12.62 9.85 0.12
CA TYR A 468 13.56 8.74 -0.10
C TYR A 468 14.68 9.16 -1.04
N TYR A 469 15.92 8.76 -0.77
CA TYR A 469 17.07 8.94 -1.66
C TYR A 469 17.89 7.64 -1.71
N ALA A 470 18.45 7.30 -2.86
CA ALA A 470 19.32 6.14 -3.02
C ALA A 470 20.73 6.54 -3.46
N PHE A 471 21.73 5.87 -2.89
CA PHE A 471 23.15 6.14 -3.08
C PHE A 471 23.85 4.83 -3.44
N GLN A 472 24.36 4.71 -4.67
CA GLN A 472 25.08 3.50 -5.09
C GLN A 472 26.40 3.35 -4.31
N LYS A 473 26.73 2.10 -3.97
CA LYS A 473 27.94 1.72 -3.26
C LYS A 473 29.18 2.31 -3.95
N PRO A 474 30.04 3.05 -3.23
CA PRO A 474 31.24 3.62 -3.81
C PRO A 474 32.28 2.52 -4.14
N PRO A 475 33.39 2.86 -4.85
CA PRO A 475 34.46 1.92 -5.15
C PRO A 475 35.00 1.18 -3.91
N SER A 476 35.49 -0.04 -4.10
CA SER A 476 35.98 -0.91 -3.02
C SER A 476 36.99 -0.22 -2.09
N GLY A 477 36.80 -0.37 -0.78
CA GLY A 477 37.61 0.30 0.25
C GLY A 477 37.17 1.74 0.56
N GLN A 478 36.01 2.18 0.07
CA GLN A 478 35.38 3.45 0.42
C GLN A 478 34.04 3.23 1.13
N ALA A 479 33.72 4.17 2.01
CA ALA A 479 32.45 4.30 2.70
C ALA A 479 31.78 5.64 2.34
N LEU A 480 30.50 5.78 2.65
CA LEU A 480 29.75 7.03 2.44
C LEU A 480 29.69 7.82 3.75
N ARG A 481 30.02 9.11 3.69
CA ARG A 481 29.75 10.08 4.75
C ARG A 481 28.54 10.92 4.35
N LEU A 482 27.51 10.90 5.19
CA LEU A 482 26.31 11.71 5.09
C LEU A 482 26.39 12.84 6.12
N ARG A 483 26.09 14.06 5.70
CA ARG A 483 26.01 15.24 6.56
C ARG A 483 24.69 15.96 6.34
N PHE A 484 23.96 16.17 7.42
CA PHE A 484 22.74 16.97 7.45
C PHE A 484 23.02 18.35 8.05
N GLU A 485 22.58 19.42 7.39
CA GLU A 485 22.79 20.83 7.79
C GLU A 485 21.48 21.63 7.63
N GLY A 486 21.35 22.79 8.27
CA GLY A 486 20.19 23.68 8.05
C GLY A 486 18.85 23.12 8.55
N LEU A 487 18.90 22.41 9.68
CA LEU A 487 17.75 21.77 10.31
C LEU A 487 16.86 22.82 10.99
N THR A 488 15.55 22.76 10.76
CA THR A 488 14.58 23.68 11.36
C THR A 488 14.25 23.26 12.80
N MET A 489 14.53 24.14 13.78
CA MET A 489 14.40 23.90 15.24
C MET A 489 13.00 23.53 15.76
N GLN A 490 11.97 23.62 14.91
CA GLN A 490 10.58 23.28 15.28
C GLN A 490 10.17 21.89 14.80
N ALA A 491 10.98 21.24 13.96
CA ALA A 491 10.63 19.98 13.31
C ALA A 491 11.47 18.81 13.81
N GLN A 492 10.81 17.74 14.18
CA GLN A 492 11.37 16.54 14.78
C GLN A 492 11.84 15.60 13.67
N LEU A 493 13.12 15.70 13.31
CA LEU A 493 13.68 15.03 12.14
C LEU A 493 14.51 13.79 12.52
N ALA A 494 14.29 12.71 11.78
CA ALA A 494 15.10 11.48 11.84
C ALA A 494 15.39 10.98 10.41
N VAL A 495 16.36 10.08 10.27
CA VAL A 495 16.74 9.48 8.99
C VAL A 495 16.84 7.98 9.13
N LEU A 496 16.02 7.25 8.39
CA LEU A 496 16.06 5.81 8.30
C LEU A 496 17.06 5.41 7.20
N ALA A 497 18.19 4.81 7.55
CA ALA A 497 19.24 4.37 6.63
C ALA A 497 19.23 2.84 6.46
N ILE A 498 19.18 2.36 5.21
CA ILE A 498 19.02 0.94 4.88
C ILE A 498 19.88 0.59 3.67
N SER A 499 20.78 -0.38 3.79
CA SER A 499 21.44 -0.92 2.60
C SER A 499 20.55 -1.90 1.85
N ALA A 500 20.68 -1.96 0.53
CA ALA A 500 19.91 -2.84 -0.33
C ALA A 500 20.74 -3.40 -1.49
N THR A 501 20.31 -4.54 -2.03
CA THR A 501 20.76 -5.03 -3.36
C THR A 501 20.19 -4.17 -4.49
N SER A 502 20.84 -4.15 -5.64
CA SER A 502 20.32 -3.51 -6.88
C SER A 502 19.32 -4.42 -7.60
N TYR A 503 18.35 -3.81 -8.30
CA TYR A 503 17.38 -4.55 -9.11
C TYR A 503 18.07 -5.46 -10.15
N GLY A 504 17.65 -6.73 -10.22
CA GLY A 504 18.29 -7.74 -11.07
C GLY A 504 18.36 -9.14 -10.44
N LYS A 505 18.25 -9.21 -9.11
CA LYS A 505 17.78 -10.40 -8.39
C LYS A 505 16.50 -10.00 -7.67
N SER A 506 15.36 -10.53 -8.10
CA SER A 506 14.10 -10.34 -7.37
C SER A 506 14.01 -11.39 -6.26
N PRO A 507 13.59 -11.05 -5.03
CA PRO A 507 13.23 -9.72 -4.53
C PRO A 507 14.46 -8.89 -4.09
N LEU A 508 14.26 -7.57 -3.93
CA LEU A 508 15.23 -6.68 -3.27
C LEU A 508 15.50 -7.16 -1.84
N GLN A 509 16.76 -7.47 -1.52
CA GLN A 509 17.19 -7.75 -0.15
C GLN A 509 17.61 -6.44 0.54
N PHE A 510 17.20 -6.28 1.79
CA PHE A 510 17.49 -5.11 2.62
C PHE A 510 18.28 -5.53 3.87
N GLY A 511 19.32 -4.77 4.22
CA GLY A 511 20.08 -4.98 5.47
C GLY A 511 19.34 -4.43 6.69
N THR A 512 19.87 -4.64 7.89
CA THR A 512 19.28 -4.09 9.13
C THR A 512 19.10 -2.57 9.01
N PRO A 513 17.90 -2.03 9.30
CA PRO A 513 17.66 -0.59 9.25
C PRO A 513 18.40 0.11 10.39
N GLN A 514 18.95 1.29 10.12
CA GLN A 514 19.65 2.11 11.08
C GLN A 514 18.91 3.44 11.21
N LEU A 515 18.36 3.72 12.39
CA LEU A 515 17.74 5.01 12.69
C LEU A 515 18.84 6.01 13.09
N ILE A 516 18.97 7.07 12.30
CA ILE A 516 19.90 8.18 12.51
C ILE A 516 19.06 9.40 12.89
N PRO A 517 18.93 9.72 14.17
CA PRO A 517 18.24 10.93 14.61
C PRO A 517 19.06 12.17 14.22
N LEU A 518 18.38 13.29 13.97
CA LEU A 518 19.01 14.56 13.62
C LEU A 518 18.85 15.57 14.76
N ASP A 519 19.96 16.13 15.23
CA ASP A 519 19.98 17.20 16.25
C ASP A 519 20.02 18.58 15.60
N HIS A 520 19.36 19.56 16.23
CA HIS A 520 19.39 20.96 15.82
C HIS A 520 20.74 21.64 16.08
N ASP A 521 21.44 21.26 17.16
CA ASP A 521 22.65 21.96 17.59
C ASP A 521 23.93 21.49 16.90
N GLN A 522 23.95 20.29 16.28
CA GLN A 522 25.09 19.84 15.46
C GLN A 522 24.71 19.08 14.18
N ALA A 523 25.25 19.56 13.07
CA ALA A 523 25.34 18.84 11.80
C ALA A 523 26.23 17.60 11.95
N GLY A 524 25.64 16.49 12.39
CA GLY A 524 26.35 15.23 12.59
C GLY A 524 26.80 14.61 11.26
N ASP A 525 28.10 14.36 11.13
CA ASP A 525 28.60 13.39 10.14
C ASP A 525 28.17 11.98 10.58
N TYR A 526 27.52 11.25 9.68
CA TYR A 526 27.21 9.83 9.80
C TYR A 526 27.94 9.06 8.71
N ASP A 527 28.71 8.05 9.09
CA ASP A 527 29.48 7.24 8.15
C ASP A 527 28.87 5.84 7.99
N PHE A 528 28.61 5.44 6.74
CA PHE A 528 28.03 4.14 6.38
C PHE A 528 29.01 3.29 5.57
N SER A 529 29.34 2.10 6.09
CA SER A 529 30.17 1.10 5.43
C SER A 529 29.33 -0.04 4.85
N PHE A 530 29.70 -0.47 3.65
CA PHE A 530 29.10 -1.64 2.98
C PHE A 530 29.81 -2.95 3.32
N SER A 531 30.85 -2.95 4.16
CA SER A 531 31.61 -4.15 4.54
C SER A 531 30.79 -5.14 5.37
N GLN A 532 29.92 -4.63 6.25
CA GLN A 532 28.99 -5.43 7.07
C GLN A 532 27.80 -5.97 6.27
N ASN A 533 27.57 -5.47 5.05
CA ASN A 533 26.39 -5.74 4.23
C ASN A 533 26.82 -6.35 2.88
N GLN A 534 27.32 -7.58 2.91
CA GLN A 534 27.81 -8.25 1.71
C GLN A 534 26.69 -8.47 0.69
N GLY A 535 26.99 -8.26 -0.60
CA GLY A 535 26.00 -8.32 -1.67
C GLY A 535 25.19 -7.03 -1.88
N HIS A 536 25.07 -6.14 -0.88
CA HIS A 536 24.34 -4.88 -1.04
C HIS A 536 25.15 -3.87 -1.86
N THR A 537 24.46 -3.16 -2.75
CA THR A 537 25.03 -2.27 -3.77
C THR A 537 24.46 -0.86 -3.71
N LYS A 538 23.49 -0.59 -2.82
CA LYS A 538 22.92 0.73 -2.57
C LYS A 538 22.71 0.99 -1.08
N LEU A 539 22.76 2.25 -0.68
CA LEU A 539 22.24 2.77 0.57
C LEU A 539 21.01 3.61 0.23
N ILE A 540 19.84 3.19 0.70
CA ILE A 540 18.63 4.02 0.71
C ILE A 540 18.62 4.77 2.04
N ILE A 541 18.31 6.05 2.00
CA ILE A 541 17.97 6.82 3.20
C ILE A 541 16.58 7.42 3.04
N ALA A 542 15.88 7.54 4.16
CA ALA A 542 14.64 8.28 4.25
C ALA A 542 14.68 9.28 5.41
N PRO A 543 14.95 10.58 5.15
CA PRO A 543 14.60 11.64 6.08
C PRO A 543 13.08 11.64 6.32
N ILE A 544 12.70 11.60 7.59
CA ILE A 544 11.34 11.56 8.11
C ILE A 544 11.15 12.77 9.03
N ASN A 545 9.99 13.42 8.94
CA ASN A 545 9.53 14.40 9.91
C ASN A 545 8.42 13.78 10.75
N LEU A 546 8.68 13.70 12.05
CA LEU A 546 7.85 13.06 13.07
C LEU A 546 7.00 14.08 13.85
N SER A 547 7.22 15.38 13.63
CA SER A 547 6.32 16.40 14.17
C SER A 547 4.92 16.23 13.62
N MET A 548 3.92 16.52 14.46
CA MET A 548 2.49 16.48 14.13
C MET A 548 1.94 17.80 13.54
N SER A 549 2.74 18.88 13.55
CA SER A 549 2.29 20.22 13.09
C SER A 549 3.36 21.09 12.44
N ALA A 550 4.65 20.82 12.69
CA ALA A 550 5.76 21.66 12.21
C ALA A 550 6.42 21.12 10.93
N LYS A 551 6.60 21.99 9.93
CA LYS A 551 7.37 21.66 8.72
C LYS A 551 8.87 21.72 9.02
N GLY A 552 9.60 20.73 8.52
CA GLY A 552 11.06 20.65 8.61
C GLY A 552 11.77 21.08 7.34
N SER A 553 13.07 21.29 7.48
CA SER A 553 14.00 21.50 6.37
C SER A 553 15.32 20.81 6.64
N TYR A 554 16.03 20.42 5.59
CA TYR A 554 17.43 20.02 5.67
C TYR A 554 18.17 20.31 4.36
N ASN A 555 19.49 20.43 4.48
CA ASN A 555 20.45 20.24 3.41
C ASN A 555 21.16 18.90 3.66
N LEU A 556 21.44 18.14 2.61
CA LEU A 556 22.19 16.88 2.69
C LEU A 556 23.43 16.96 1.79
N THR A 557 24.60 16.70 2.35
CA THR A 557 25.83 16.45 1.59
C THR A 557 26.23 14.99 1.77
N VAL A 558 26.47 14.27 0.67
CA VAL A 558 27.02 12.90 0.69
C VAL A 558 28.34 12.85 -0.06
N GLN A 559 29.38 12.31 0.56
CA GLN A 559 30.73 12.19 0.01
C GLN A 559 31.37 10.84 0.35
N THR A 560 32.40 10.46 -0.39
CA THR A 560 33.16 9.23 -0.14
C THR A 560 34.31 9.46 0.84
N ILE A 561 34.48 8.55 1.79
CA ILE A 561 35.63 8.50 2.73
C ILE A 561 36.33 7.13 2.65
N ALA A 562 37.54 7.02 3.20
CA ALA A 562 38.26 5.75 3.25
C ALA A 562 37.65 4.80 4.29
N GLU A 563 37.26 3.60 3.88
CA GLU A 563 36.56 2.62 4.74
C GLU A 563 37.45 2.10 5.88
N ALA A 564 38.75 1.93 5.61
CA ALA A 564 39.75 1.54 6.62
C ALA A 564 39.96 2.58 7.74
N ALA A 565 39.37 3.78 7.62
CA ALA A 565 39.40 4.81 8.64
C ALA A 565 38.16 4.81 9.55
N LEU A 566 37.28 3.81 9.47
CA LEU A 566 36.09 3.71 10.32
C LEU A 566 36.37 2.92 11.62
N PRO A 567 35.89 3.39 12.78
CA PRO A 567 35.87 2.58 13.99
C PRO A 567 34.80 1.47 13.90
N PRO A 568 35.00 0.31 14.55
CA PRO A 568 34.00 -0.76 14.59
C PRO A 568 32.75 -0.30 15.34
N THR A 569 31.57 -0.70 14.85
CA THR A 569 30.28 -0.42 15.50
C THR A 569 30.30 -0.96 16.94
N PRO A 570 29.87 -0.18 17.96
CA PRO A 570 29.78 -0.67 19.35
C PRO A 570 28.96 -1.97 19.43
N GLN A 571 29.45 -2.96 20.19
CA GLN A 571 28.86 -4.30 20.28
C GLN A 571 28.24 -4.55 21.66
N GLY A 572 27.24 -5.41 21.73
CA GLY A 572 26.60 -5.81 22.99
C GLY A 572 25.92 -4.67 23.74
N LEU A 573 25.35 -3.69 23.01
CA LEU A 573 24.60 -2.59 23.60
C LEU A 573 23.34 -3.15 24.30
N SER A 574 23.20 -2.81 25.57
CA SER A 574 22.16 -3.29 26.49
C SER A 574 21.77 -2.18 27.46
N TRP A 575 20.62 -2.32 28.12
CA TRP A 575 20.15 -1.35 29.10
C TRP A 575 19.47 -2.01 30.31
N SER A 576 19.33 -1.24 31.39
CA SER A 576 18.45 -1.52 32.53
C SER A 576 17.88 -0.21 33.07
N CYS A 577 16.71 -0.26 33.71
CA CYS A 577 16.09 0.90 34.37
C CYS A 577 15.84 0.61 35.85
N ARG A 578 16.01 1.63 36.69
CA ARG A 578 15.68 1.60 38.14
C ARG A 578 15.03 2.91 38.56
N SER A 579 14.24 2.88 39.64
CA SER A 579 13.76 4.09 40.30
C SER A 579 14.75 4.57 41.36
N VAL A 580 15.13 5.85 41.32
CA VAL A 580 15.93 6.53 42.35
C VAL A 580 15.22 7.82 42.75
N ASP A 581 14.94 7.99 44.05
CA ASP A 581 14.27 9.16 44.62
C ASP A 581 12.95 9.59 43.93
N GLY A 582 12.25 8.65 43.30
CA GLY A 582 11.00 8.91 42.57
C GLY A 582 11.17 9.37 41.12
N HIS A 583 12.37 9.21 40.55
CA HIS A 583 12.66 9.42 39.13
C HIS A 583 13.27 8.14 38.51
N PRO A 584 13.03 7.87 37.22
CA PRO A 584 13.73 6.79 36.51
C PRO A 584 15.20 7.15 36.26
N VAL A 585 16.06 6.14 36.36
CA VAL A 585 17.48 6.19 36.00
C VAL A 585 17.76 5.05 35.03
N VAL A 586 18.38 5.37 33.89
CA VAL A 586 18.73 4.40 32.84
C VAL A 586 20.22 4.09 32.90
N ILE A 587 20.58 2.81 32.77
CA ILE A 587 21.98 2.38 32.71
C ILE A 587 22.20 1.64 31.39
N LEU A 588 23.00 2.23 30.49
CA LEU A 588 23.46 1.60 29.26
C LEU A 588 24.79 0.88 29.47
N SER A 589 24.96 -0.29 28.85
CA SER A 589 26.22 -1.04 28.84
C SER A 589 26.53 -1.60 27.46
N TRP A 590 27.81 -1.67 27.10
CA TRP A 590 28.33 -2.18 25.83
C TRP A 590 29.74 -2.79 26.01
N GLN A 591 30.27 -3.39 24.96
CA GLN A 591 31.66 -3.86 24.91
C GLN A 591 32.59 -2.69 24.52
N ASP A 592 33.47 -2.30 25.44
CA ASP A 592 34.51 -1.28 25.21
C ASP A 592 35.60 -1.81 24.28
N ILE A 593 36.01 -0.99 23.32
CA ILE A 593 36.98 -1.30 22.28
C ILE A 593 38.16 -0.34 22.41
N GLN A 594 38.97 -0.58 23.44
CA GLN A 594 40.01 0.31 23.94
C GLN A 594 40.98 0.82 22.87
N GLY A 595 41.33 2.10 22.98
CA GLY A 595 42.36 2.75 22.17
C GLY A 595 41.96 3.09 20.73
N ILE A 596 40.71 2.86 20.31
CA ILE A 596 40.24 3.21 18.96
C ILE A 596 39.66 4.63 18.88
N GLY A 597 39.01 5.12 19.93
CA GLY A 597 38.31 6.39 19.91
C GLY A 597 37.68 6.77 21.25
N GLN A 598 36.76 7.73 21.20
CA GLN A 598 35.95 8.18 22.32
C GLN A 598 34.47 7.90 22.04
N TYR A 599 33.72 7.54 23.07
CA TYR A 599 32.28 7.36 22.94
C TYR A 599 31.56 8.70 23.13
N GLN A 600 30.45 8.87 22.41
CA GLN A 600 29.50 9.96 22.58
C GLN A 600 28.13 9.32 22.77
N ILE A 601 27.43 9.71 23.84
CA ILE A 601 26.11 9.18 24.18
C ILE A 601 25.07 10.24 23.89
N TRP A 602 24.13 9.90 23.03
CA TRP A 602 23.05 10.77 22.61
C TRP A 602 21.73 10.16 23.08
N ARG A 603 20.83 10.97 23.64
CA ARG A 603 19.46 10.57 24.01
C ARG A 603 18.49 11.57 23.43
N GLY A 604 17.47 11.05 22.79
CA GLY A 604 16.27 11.79 22.42
C GLY A 604 15.07 11.10 23.06
N PRO A 605 13.88 11.72 23.00
CA PRO A 605 12.69 10.92 23.11
C PRO A 605 12.71 9.86 21.98
N GLU A 606 12.03 8.72 22.15
CA GLU A 606 11.99 7.61 21.18
C GLU A 606 11.72 8.07 19.73
N ASP A 607 10.98 9.15 19.63
CA ASP A 607 10.44 9.74 18.41
C ASP A 607 11.23 10.93 17.87
N GLY A 608 12.37 11.33 18.45
CA GLY A 608 12.88 12.68 18.17
C GLY A 608 14.35 12.99 18.37
N VAL A 609 14.58 14.30 18.27
CA VAL A 609 15.85 15.01 18.32
C VAL A 609 16.68 14.51 19.50
N GLN A 610 17.80 13.83 19.21
CA GLN A 610 18.72 13.42 20.27
C GLN A 610 19.62 14.58 20.67
N ALA A 611 19.64 14.93 21.94
CA ALA A 611 20.70 15.74 22.51
C ALA A 611 21.91 14.86 22.88
N LEU A 612 23.12 15.40 22.73
CA LEU A 612 24.32 14.82 23.32
C LEU A 612 24.21 14.96 24.85
N ILE A 613 24.22 13.85 25.59
CA ILE A 613 24.00 13.86 27.04
C ILE A 613 25.31 13.67 27.78
N PHE A 614 25.57 14.61 28.69
CA PHE A 614 26.65 14.59 29.65
C PHE A 614 26.08 14.17 31.02
N PRO A 615 26.81 13.38 31.82
CA PRO A 615 26.33 12.96 33.14
C PRO A 615 26.18 14.15 34.07
N ALA A 616 25.09 14.17 34.87
CA ALA A 616 24.69 15.28 35.76
C ALA A 616 25.65 15.58 36.95
N GLN A 617 26.88 15.09 36.92
CA GLN A 617 27.87 15.12 38.02
C GLN A 617 29.26 15.64 37.60
N ARG A 618 29.42 16.26 36.43
CA ARG A 618 30.71 16.89 36.02
C ARG A 618 30.56 18.26 35.36
N ASP A 619 31.30 19.24 35.88
CA ASP A 619 31.40 20.62 35.37
C ASP A 619 32.26 20.75 34.07
N ASP A 620 32.44 19.69 33.27
CA ASP A 620 33.36 19.69 32.12
C ASP A 620 32.78 18.93 30.89
N PRO A 621 32.49 19.59 29.75
CA PRO A 621 31.86 19.00 28.58
C PRO A 621 32.86 18.24 27.66
N GLN A 622 33.82 17.49 28.24
CA GLN A 622 34.76 16.68 27.47
C GLN A 622 34.12 15.35 27.02
N PRO A 623 34.44 14.85 25.81
CA PRO A 623 34.00 13.53 25.37
C PRO A 623 34.60 12.41 26.23
N TYR A 624 33.84 11.32 26.32
CA TYR A 624 34.03 10.23 27.27
C TYR A 624 35.23 9.34 26.91
N GLN A 625 36.12 9.10 27.88
CA GLN A 625 37.23 8.15 27.79
C GLN A 625 36.96 6.92 28.67
N ASP A 626 37.25 5.75 28.11
CA ASP A 626 37.52 4.49 28.81
C ASP A 626 36.47 4.02 29.84
N SER A 627 35.20 3.94 29.45
CA SER A 627 34.17 3.20 30.19
C SER A 627 33.14 2.55 29.24
N ASN A 628 32.26 1.69 29.75
CA ASN A 628 31.49 0.76 28.92
C ASN A 628 29.97 0.64 29.20
N SER A 629 29.21 1.65 29.61
CA SER A 629 29.27 2.19 30.98
C SER A 629 28.65 3.58 31.16
N PHE A 630 27.40 3.82 30.74
CA PHE A 630 26.73 5.13 30.93
C PHE A 630 25.49 5.04 31.83
N GLU A 631 25.40 5.94 32.82
CA GLU A 631 24.20 6.13 33.65
C GLU A 631 23.56 7.48 33.33
N ASP A 632 22.33 7.43 32.81
CA ASP A 632 21.47 8.60 32.63
C ASP A 632 20.58 8.79 33.86
N SER A 633 20.86 9.87 34.60
CA SER A 633 20.13 10.30 35.79
C SER A 633 19.54 11.71 35.61
N ASP A 634 19.25 12.11 34.37
CA ASP A 634 18.63 13.39 34.08
C ASP A 634 17.22 13.48 34.73
N PRO A 635 16.95 14.51 35.56
CA PRO A 635 15.63 14.73 36.15
C PRO A 635 14.49 14.91 35.14
N ALA A 636 14.79 15.16 33.87
CA ALA A 636 13.82 15.22 32.77
C ALA A 636 13.39 13.83 32.23
N LEU A 637 13.95 12.72 32.74
CA LEU A 637 13.42 11.40 32.47
C LEU A 637 12.09 11.21 33.24
N GLU A 638 11.03 10.86 32.51
CA GLU A 638 9.69 10.57 33.02
C GLU A 638 9.41 9.07 32.96
N PHE A 639 8.74 8.49 33.96
CA PHE A 639 8.35 7.07 33.94
C PHE A 639 7.39 6.74 32.78
N GLN A 640 7.46 5.49 32.31
CA GLN A 640 6.64 4.94 31.21
C GLN A 640 6.86 5.62 29.85
N LYS A 641 7.79 6.58 29.75
CA LYS A 641 8.29 7.13 28.47
C LYS A 641 9.40 6.25 27.89
N SER A 642 9.42 6.19 26.57
CA SER A 642 10.50 5.61 25.79
C SER A 642 11.48 6.68 25.31
N TYR A 643 12.77 6.33 25.30
CA TYR A 643 13.86 7.19 24.86
C TYR A 643 14.76 6.41 23.89
N LEU A 644 15.13 7.01 22.76
CA LEU A 644 16.12 6.45 21.85
C LEU A 644 17.50 6.89 22.31
N TYR A 645 18.37 5.93 22.63
CA TYR A 645 19.78 6.17 22.92
C TYR A 645 20.65 5.76 21.73
N GLN A 646 21.64 6.58 21.39
CA GLN A 646 22.70 6.25 20.45
C GLN A 646 24.06 6.27 21.17
N VAL A 647 24.82 5.18 21.03
CA VAL A 647 26.21 5.09 21.43
C VAL A 647 27.07 5.20 20.17
N LYS A 648 27.75 6.34 20.02
CA LYS A 648 28.58 6.68 18.85
C LYS A 648 30.07 6.61 19.22
N LEU A 649 30.83 5.73 18.58
CA LEU A 649 32.29 5.68 18.72
C LEU A 649 32.92 6.58 17.66
N VAL A 650 33.67 7.60 18.10
CA VAL A 650 34.38 8.56 17.22
C VAL A 650 35.89 8.38 17.37
N ASN A 651 36.58 8.11 16.26
CA ASN A 651 38.04 7.95 16.29
C ASN A 651 38.80 9.27 16.12
N ALA A 652 40.12 9.23 16.29
CA ALA A 652 40.99 10.41 16.18
C ALA A 652 40.99 11.09 14.80
N ALA A 653 40.46 10.46 13.75
CA ALA A 653 40.29 11.05 12.42
C ALA A 653 38.93 11.76 12.23
N GLY A 654 38.06 11.74 13.25
CA GLY A 654 36.69 12.27 13.13
C GLY A 654 35.79 11.39 12.27
N SER A 655 36.11 10.10 12.14
CA SER A 655 35.23 9.07 11.56
C SER A 655 34.50 8.33 12.67
N SER A 656 33.28 7.87 12.40
CA SER A 656 32.42 7.36 13.46
C SER A 656 31.52 6.20 13.04
N SER A 657 31.08 5.42 14.03
CA SER A 657 30.06 4.40 13.87
C SER A 657 29.17 4.35 15.13
N SER A 658 27.91 3.99 14.96
CA SER A 658 26.90 4.09 16.02
C SER A 658 26.12 2.80 16.19
N ALA A 659 25.84 2.44 17.45
CA ALA A 659 24.78 1.52 17.83
C ALA A 659 23.61 2.32 18.44
N VAL A 660 22.38 1.84 18.28
CA VAL A 660 21.17 2.48 18.82
C VAL A 660 20.35 1.47 19.62
N ILE A 661 19.64 1.94 20.64
CA ILE A 661 18.73 1.13 21.45
C ILE A 661 17.58 1.99 21.97
N VAL A 662 16.37 1.44 21.99
CA VAL A 662 15.20 2.06 22.61
C VAL A 662 15.10 1.58 24.06
N VAL A 663 14.86 2.51 24.97
CA VAL A 663 14.74 2.27 26.41
C VAL A 663 13.41 2.77 26.90
N ARG A 664 12.56 1.88 27.42
CA ARG A 664 11.34 2.26 28.14
C ARG A 664 11.64 2.36 29.63
N THR A 665 11.35 3.49 30.23
CA THR A 665 11.52 3.69 31.68
C THR A 665 10.35 3.08 32.44
N SER A 666 10.62 2.50 33.61
CA SER A 666 9.57 1.92 34.45
C SER A 666 9.86 2.10 35.95
N THR A 667 8.85 1.84 36.77
CA THR A 667 8.90 2.04 38.24
C THR A 667 9.45 0.83 38.99
N ALA A 668 9.62 -0.31 38.31
CA ALA A 668 10.27 -1.52 38.82
C ALA A 668 11.75 -1.55 38.38
N GLU A 669 12.57 -2.38 39.03
CA GLU A 669 13.85 -2.80 38.42
C GLU A 669 13.52 -3.77 37.28
N GLU A 670 13.53 -3.24 36.07
CA GLU A 670 13.20 -3.99 34.85
C GLU A 670 14.50 -4.24 34.07
N TYR A 671 14.87 -5.52 34.04
CA TYR A 671 15.75 -6.04 33.01
C TYR A 671 14.85 -6.44 31.83
N PRO A 672 15.18 -6.09 30.58
CA PRO A 672 14.51 -6.71 29.43
C PRO A 672 14.78 -8.21 29.49
N GLN A 673 13.80 -8.98 29.96
CA GLN A 673 13.88 -10.43 30.01
C GLN A 673 13.65 -10.94 28.60
N ASN A 674 14.74 -11.34 27.94
CA ASN A 674 14.66 -12.01 26.65
C ASN A 674 13.89 -13.34 26.78
N HIS A 675 13.07 -13.64 25.78
CA HIS A 675 12.31 -14.87 25.62
C HIS A 675 12.84 -15.63 24.39
N SER A 676 12.78 -16.96 24.40
CA SER A 676 13.23 -17.74 23.24
C SER A 676 12.27 -17.60 22.04
N PRO A 677 12.76 -17.65 20.79
CA PRO A 677 11.93 -17.77 19.59
C PRO A 677 10.94 -18.94 19.67
N VAL A 678 9.78 -18.79 19.05
CA VAL A 678 8.71 -19.79 19.01
C VAL A 678 8.49 -20.24 17.57
N PHE A 679 8.67 -21.54 17.30
CA PHE A 679 8.42 -22.10 15.97
C PHE A 679 6.95 -22.04 15.58
N ASN A 680 6.67 -21.61 14.34
CA ASN A 680 5.37 -21.71 13.73
C ASN A 680 5.01 -23.19 13.43
N PRO A 681 3.71 -23.55 13.36
CA PRO A 681 3.30 -24.92 13.16
C PRO A 681 3.78 -25.53 11.82
N VAL A 682 4.66 -26.51 11.91
CA VAL A 682 5.08 -27.38 10.79
C VAL A 682 4.57 -28.80 11.08
N ALA A 683 4.28 -29.59 10.03
CA ALA A 683 3.87 -30.98 10.23
C ALA A 683 5.03 -31.80 10.85
N GLU A 684 4.79 -32.37 12.03
CA GLU A 684 5.75 -33.16 12.83
C GLU A 684 6.38 -34.33 12.04
N GLN A 685 5.67 -34.83 11.02
CA GLN A 685 6.14 -35.88 10.11
C GLN A 685 6.05 -35.44 8.64
N GLN A 686 7.14 -35.66 7.91
CA GLN A 686 7.24 -35.49 6.46
C GLN A 686 7.51 -36.85 5.80
N GLU A 687 7.04 -37.05 4.56
CA GLU A 687 7.24 -38.31 3.83
C GLU A 687 7.73 -38.09 2.40
N VAL A 688 8.67 -38.93 1.97
CA VAL A 688 9.27 -38.89 0.64
C VAL A 688 9.61 -40.31 0.16
N PHE A 689 9.77 -40.49 -1.15
CA PHE A 689 10.29 -41.74 -1.74
C PHE A 689 11.71 -41.50 -2.24
N GLU A 690 12.56 -42.52 -2.20
CA GLU A 690 13.89 -42.48 -2.83
C GLU A 690 13.80 -41.97 -4.29
N GLY A 691 14.72 -41.08 -4.64
CA GLY A 691 14.78 -40.39 -5.93
C GLY A 691 13.84 -39.20 -6.10
N ARG A 692 12.97 -38.87 -5.12
CA ARG A 692 12.10 -37.68 -5.16
C ARG A 692 12.64 -36.56 -4.26
N LEU A 693 12.46 -35.31 -4.71
CA LEU A 693 12.81 -34.13 -3.93
C LEU A 693 11.72 -33.84 -2.88
N LEU A 694 12.12 -33.69 -1.63
CA LEU A 694 11.37 -33.10 -0.53
C LEU A 694 11.91 -31.69 -0.29
N THR A 695 11.02 -30.70 -0.25
CA THR A 695 11.32 -29.35 0.26
C THR A 695 10.20 -28.91 1.20
N PHE A 696 10.58 -28.23 2.29
CA PHE A 696 9.67 -27.52 3.20
C PHE A 696 10.44 -26.42 3.93
N THR A 697 9.72 -25.41 4.40
CA THR A 697 10.28 -24.28 5.16
C THR A 697 9.91 -24.39 6.63
N ILE A 698 10.83 -23.98 7.51
CA ILE A 698 10.57 -23.70 8.92
C ILE A 698 10.62 -22.19 9.17
N THR A 699 9.74 -21.69 10.03
CA THR A 699 9.77 -20.30 10.51
C THR A 699 9.49 -20.26 12.01
N ALA A 700 9.98 -19.23 12.68
CA ALA A 700 9.76 -18.92 14.08
C ALA A 700 9.51 -17.43 14.24
N THR A 701 8.83 -17.04 15.32
CA THR A 701 8.62 -15.65 15.72
C THR A 701 9.21 -15.44 17.09
N ASP A 702 9.80 -14.27 17.33
CA ASP A 702 10.40 -13.94 18.62
C ASP A 702 9.46 -13.05 19.44
N PRO A 703 9.16 -13.37 20.72
CA PRO A 703 8.25 -12.56 21.54
C PRO A 703 8.74 -11.13 21.79
N ASP A 704 10.06 -10.93 21.90
CA ASP A 704 10.69 -9.62 22.07
C ASP A 704 11.07 -8.97 20.73
N ARG A 705 10.81 -9.69 19.63
CA ARG A 705 11.02 -9.30 18.22
C ARG A 705 12.50 -9.17 17.84
N ASP A 706 13.37 -9.89 18.55
CA ASP A 706 14.78 -10.02 18.22
C ASP A 706 14.98 -10.86 16.93
N ALA A 707 16.08 -10.59 16.22
CA ALA A 707 16.34 -11.19 14.90
C ALA A 707 16.79 -12.65 15.03
N ILE A 708 16.07 -13.54 14.34
CA ILE A 708 16.26 -14.99 14.44
C ILE A 708 17.27 -15.49 13.41
N VAL A 709 18.26 -16.26 13.87
CA VAL A 709 19.16 -17.07 13.05
C VAL A 709 18.74 -18.54 13.14
N TYR A 710 18.45 -19.15 12.00
CA TYR A 710 18.13 -20.57 11.93
C TYR A 710 19.38 -21.44 11.76
N SER A 711 19.32 -22.65 12.29
CA SER A 711 20.28 -23.72 12.00
C SER A 711 19.58 -25.09 12.01
N ALA A 712 20.24 -26.10 11.45
CA ALA A 712 19.74 -27.47 11.43
C ALA A 712 20.85 -28.46 11.76
N SER A 713 20.48 -29.52 12.48
CA SER A 713 21.35 -30.63 12.87
C SER A 713 20.68 -31.97 12.58
N ASN A 714 21.45 -33.06 12.60
CA ASN A 714 21.01 -34.41 12.19
C ASN A 714 20.48 -34.48 10.73
N LEU A 715 20.93 -33.57 9.86
CA LEU A 715 20.63 -33.59 8.42
C LEU A 715 21.03 -34.93 7.78
N PRO A 716 20.11 -35.62 7.06
CA PRO A 716 20.43 -36.83 6.33
C PRO A 716 21.53 -36.60 5.27
N HIS A 717 22.28 -37.64 4.92
CA HIS A 717 23.31 -37.51 3.89
C HIS A 717 22.69 -37.08 2.55
N GLY A 718 23.16 -35.95 2.02
CA GLY A 718 22.63 -35.32 0.81
C GLY A 718 21.49 -34.31 1.02
N ALA A 719 21.03 -34.10 2.27
CA ALA A 719 20.12 -33.02 2.62
C ALA A 719 20.89 -31.70 2.76
N VAL A 720 20.23 -30.60 2.42
CA VAL A 720 20.73 -29.22 2.54
C VAL A 720 19.69 -28.41 3.31
N PHE A 721 20.16 -27.54 4.20
CA PHE A 721 19.34 -26.54 4.87
C PHE A 721 19.88 -25.16 4.52
N ASN A 722 19.01 -24.25 4.09
CA ASN A 722 19.33 -22.85 3.88
C ASN A 722 18.89 -22.02 5.10
N PRO A 723 19.80 -21.58 5.98
CA PRO A 723 19.45 -20.83 7.18
C PRO A 723 18.94 -19.43 6.90
N GLU A 724 19.20 -18.85 5.71
CA GLU A 724 18.69 -17.52 5.32
C GLU A 724 17.22 -17.56 4.88
N LEU A 725 16.70 -18.72 4.47
CA LEU A 725 15.33 -18.89 3.96
C LEU A 725 14.49 -19.87 4.78
N GLY A 726 15.06 -20.47 5.83
CA GLY A 726 14.44 -21.57 6.58
C GLY A 726 14.15 -22.83 5.75
N GLU A 727 14.68 -22.95 4.51
CA GLU A 727 14.32 -24.02 3.58
C GLU A 727 15.18 -25.29 3.81
N PHE A 728 14.52 -26.40 4.12
CA PHE A 728 15.10 -27.74 4.05
C PHE A 728 14.84 -28.34 2.66
N SER A 729 15.88 -28.92 2.05
CA SER A 729 15.79 -29.57 0.73
C SER A 729 16.58 -30.87 0.70
N TRP A 730 15.94 -31.98 0.29
CA TRP A 730 16.59 -33.29 0.21
C TRP A 730 16.00 -34.19 -0.87
N GLN A 731 16.86 -34.85 -1.64
CA GLN A 731 16.49 -35.94 -2.55
C GLN A 731 17.19 -37.23 -2.08
N PRO A 732 16.51 -38.13 -1.34
CA PRO A 732 17.13 -39.37 -0.85
C PRO A 732 17.59 -40.26 -2.00
N ALA A 733 18.84 -40.73 -1.96
CA ALA A 733 19.36 -41.71 -2.88
C ALA A 733 18.82 -43.13 -2.57
N PRO A 734 18.86 -44.08 -3.53
CA PRO A 734 18.53 -45.48 -3.26
C PRO A 734 19.41 -46.08 -2.14
N GLY A 735 18.78 -46.75 -1.18
CA GLY A 735 19.41 -47.21 0.06
C GLY A 735 19.33 -46.22 1.23
N GLN A 736 18.49 -45.18 1.13
CA GLN A 736 18.19 -44.22 2.21
C GLN A 736 16.75 -44.36 2.75
N GLU A 737 16.06 -45.47 2.47
CA GLU A 737 14.84 -45.86 3.20
C GLU A 737 15.07 -45.89 4.73
N GLY A 738 14.17 -45.27 5.48
CA GLY A 738 14.29 -45.15 6.94
C GLY A 738 13.56 -43.93 7.51
N SER A 739 13.72 -43.72 8.82
CA SER A 739 13.17 -42.58 9.55
C SER A 739 14.31 -41.70 10.06
N TYR A 740 14.25 -40.41 9.79
CA TYR A 740 15.30 -39.43 10.10
C TYR A 740 14.71 -38.30 10.94
N ALA A 741 15.16 -38.16 12.19
CA ALA A 741 14.82 -37.01 13.02
C ALA A 741 15.78 -35.86 12.72
N VAL A 742 15.27 -34.78 12.14
CA VAL A 742 16.01 -33.54 11.86
C VAL A 742 15.64 -32.51 12.90
N THR A 743 16.64 -31.95 13.58
CA THR A 743 16.43 -30.95 14.63
C THR A 743 16.82 -29.58 14.07
N PHE A 744 15.83 -28.71 13.93
CA PHE A 744 16.01 -27.30 13.60
C PHE A 744 16.08 -26.48 14.88
N THR A 745 16.88 -25.41 14.86
CA THR A 745 17.06 -24.49 16.00
C THR A 745 16.92 -23.06 15.51
N ALA A 746 16.11 -22.28 16.21
CA ALA A 746 15.96 -20.84 16.04
C ALA A 746 16.64 -20.16 17.24
N THR A 747 17.51 -19.19 16.98
CA THR A 747 18.27 -18.45 17.99
C THR A 747 18.08 -16.96 17.76
N ASP A 748 17.60 -16.22 18.75
CA ASP A 748 17.47 -14.76 18.69
C ASP A 748 18.84 -14.05 18.82
N ASN A 749 18.86 -12.74 18.62
CA ASN A 749 20.04 -11.90 18.82
C ASN A 749 19.93 -10.97 20.04
N GLY A 750 19.07 -11.32 21.00
CA GLY A 750 18.76 -10.50 22.16
C GLY A 750 19.94 -10.29 23.11
N SER A 751 19.71 -9.46 24.13
CA SER A 751 20.75 -9.07 25.10
C SER A 751 21.45 -10.25 25.79
N THR A 752 20.77 -11.39 25.88
CA THR A 752 21.36 -12.72 26.10
C THR A 752 20.71 -13.67 25.09
N PRO A 753 21.41 -14.11 24.02
CA PRO A 753 20.81 -14.95 22.99
C PRO A 753 20.21 -16.22 23.55
N LEU A 754 18.91 -16.44 23.30
CA LEU A 754 18.20 -17.66 23.64
C LEU A 754 17.95 -18.48 22.38
N SER A 755 17.39 -19.68 22.56
CA SER A 755 17.09 -20.58 21.45
C SER A 755 15.93 -21.50 21.77
N SER A 756 15.21 -21.90 20.73
CA SER A 756 14.29 -23.03 20.76
C SER A 756 14.64 -24.03 19.65
N SER A 757 14.12 -25.25 19.78
CA SER A 757 14.34 -26.31 18.79
C SER A 757 13.04 -27.01 18.42
N LEU A 758 12.92 -27.34 17.14
CA LEU A 758 11.83 -28.11 16.55
C LEU A 758 12.41 -29.38 15.92
N GLU A 759 11.88 -30.54 16.30
CA GLU A 759 12.23 -31.81 15.65
C GLU A 759 11.17 -32.20 14.62
N VAL A 760 11.60 -32.56 13.42
CA VAL A 760 10.74 -33.05 12.33
C VAL A 760 11.21 -34.44 11.91
N ILE A 761 10.29 -35.39 11.87
CA ILE A 761 10.56 -36.77 11.47
C ILE A 761 10.33 -36.92 9.96
N ILE A 762 11.38 -37.24 9.21
CA ILE A 762 11.30 -37.50 7.77
C ILE A 762 11.33 -39.01 7.54
N ILE A 763 10.25 -39.57 6.99
CA ILE A 763 10.18 -40.97 6.57
C ILE A 763 10.47 -41.08 5.07
N VAL A 764 11.51 -41.83 4.74
CA VAL A 764 11.84 -42.22 3.37
C VAL A 764 11.35 -43.63 3.10
N HIS A 765 10.55 -43.79 2.05
CA HIS A 765 10.09 -45.09 1.54
C HIS A 765 10.96 -45.57 0.38
N SER A 766 11.28 -46.87 0.32
CA SER A 766 12.10 -47.44 -0.76
C SER A 766 11.47 -47.30 -2.16
N GLY A 767 12.33 -47.11 -3.15
CA GLY A 767 11.93 -47.00 -4.56
C GLY A 767 11.97 -48.34 -5.31
N GLN A 768 10.84 -49.07 -5.39
CA GLN A 768 10.70 -50.17 -6.38
C GLN A 768 9.35 -50.21 -7.11
N SER A 769 9.42 -50.66 -8.37
CA SER A 769 8.33 -50.72 -9.34
C SER A 769 7.79 -52.15 -9.55
N ALA A 770 6.48 -52.32 -9.29
CA ALA A 770 5.56 -53.39 -9.74
C ALA A 770 5.84 -54.88 -9.35
N PRO A 771 4.80 -55.65 -8.93
CA PRO A 771 4.93 -57.06 -8.54
C PRO A 771 4.75 -58.07 -9.69
N VAL A 772 5.28 -59.29 -9.51
CA VAL A 772 5.27 -60.43 -10.46
C VAL A 772 4.28 -61.54 -10.02
N GLN A 773 3.74 -62.32 -10.97
CA GLN A 773 2.76 -63.41 -10.76
C GLN A 773 3.37 -64.80 -10.51
N ASP A 774 2.62 -65.66 -9.79
CA ASP A 774 2.19 -67.04 -10.17
C ASP A 774 1.00 -67.45 -9.24
N GLY A 775 0.11 -68.41 -9.49
CA GLY A 775 -0.15 -69.25 -10.68
C GLY A 775 -1.37 -70.21 -10.52
N GLY A 776 -1.95 -70.66 -11.64
CA GLY A 776 -2.88 -71.80 -11.75
C GLY A 776 -4.37 -71.58 -11.40
N GLY A 777 -5.35 -72.01 -12.21
CA GLY A 777 -5.29 -72.57 -13.58
C GLY A 777 -6.64 -73.16 -14.07
N ALA A 778 -6.93 -73.01 -15.38
CA ALA A 778 -8.06 -73.61 -16.16
C ALA A 778 -9.50 -73.18 -15.78
N ALA A 779 -10.51 -73.08 -16.66
CA ALA A 779 -10.66 -73.13 -18.13
C ALA A 779 -12.11 -72.71 -18.47
N ASN A 780 -12.54 -72.24 -19.65
CA ASN A 780 -11.93 -71.76 -20.91
C ASN A 780 -13.00 -70.90 -21.65
N GLY A 781 -12.62 -70.01 -22.59
CA GLY A 781 -13.60 -69.28 -23.43
C GLY A 781 -13.14 -67.93 -24.01
N GLU A 782 -12.17 -67.95 -24.93
CA GLU A 782 -11.92 -66.97 -26.03
C GLU A 782 -12.03 -65.45 -25.68
N SER A 783 -10.92 -64.78 -25.30
CA SER A 783 -9.96 -64.07 -26.18
C SER A 783 -10.57 -62.94 -27.04
N SER A 784 -10.13 -61.67 -26.95
CA SER A 784 -8.73 -61.24 -26.98
C SER A 784 -8.39 -59.97 -26.14
N SER A 785 -7.10 -59.85 -25.80
CA SER A 785 -6.40 -58.69 -25.18
C SER A 785 -6.96 -58.10 -23.87
N VAL A 786 -6.46 -58.63 -22.75
CA VAL A 786 -6.51 -58.01 -21.43
C VAL A 786 -5.15 -57.40 -21.09
N ASN A 787 -5.14 -56.13 -20.69
CA ASN A 787 -4.30 -55.63 -19.61
C ASN A 787 -5.25 -54.85 -18.68
N LYS A 788 -5.52 -55.37 -17.47
CA LYS A 788 -6.54 -54.80 -16.58
C LYS A 788 -6.12 -54.93 -15.11
N ALA A 789 -5.76 -53.80 -14.52
CA ALA A 789 -6.00 -53.48 -13.12
C ALA A 789 -6.82 -52.16 -13.15
N VAL A 790 -8.10 -52.04 -12.77
CA VAL A 790 -8.89 -52.70 -11.69
C VAL A 790 -8.26 -52.30 -10.35
N ASN A 791 -8.83 -51.45 -9.50
CA ASN A 791 -10.21 -51.17 -9.06
C ASN A 791 -10.31 -49.71 -8.55
N LYS A 792 -11.42 -49.12 -8.08
CA LYS A 792 -12.89 -49.23 -8.25
C LYS A 792 -13.50 -48.18 -7.30
N ALA A 793 -14.59 -47.51 -7.67
CA ALA A 793 -15.35 -46.69 -6.72
C ALA A 793 -16.29 -47.55 -5.86
N GLU A 794 -16.62 -47.14 -4.62
CA GLU A 794 -17.96 -47.29 -4.00
C GLU A 794 -18.06 -46.79 -2.53
N CYS A 795 -19.27 -46.28 -2.20
CA CYS A 795 -19.94 -46.23 -0.88
C CYS A 795 -19.61 -45.17 0.21
N PHE A 796 -20.57 -45.03 1.14
CA PHE A 796 -21.07 -43.76 1.71
C PHE A 796 -21.60 -43.96 3.16
N ILE A 797 -21.44 -42.98 4.07
CA ILE A 797 -22.24 -42.74 5.33
C ILE A 797 -22.18 -43.81 6.47
N LYS A 798 -22.17 -43.54 7.80
CA LYS A 798 -21.99 -42.37 8.72
C LYS A 798 -21.49 -42.96 10.07
N VAL A 799 -20.66 -42.29 10.89
CA VAL A 799 -20.96 -41.29 11.98
C VAL A 799 -19.57 -40.90 12.54
N LEU A 800 -19.13 -39.66 12.82
CA LEU A 800 -19.56 -38.25 12.61
C LEU A 800 -18.26 -37.40 12.72
N GLY A 801 -17.97 -36.34 11.96
CA GLY A 801 -18.40 -35.88 10.65
C GLY A 801 -17.22 -35.08 10.04
N LYS A 802 -16.72 -35.48 8.86
CA LYS A 802 -15.31 -35.24 8.45
C LYS A 802 -15.04 -33.96 7.66
N GLY A 803 -13.80 -33.46 7.78
CA GLY A 803 -13.02 -32.87 6.68
C GLY A 803 -11.73 -33.68 6.40
N VAL A 804 -11.01 -33.35 5.31
CA VAL A 804 -9.54 -33.37 5.10
C VAL A 804 -9.20 -33.17 3.60
N LEU A 805 -8.08 -32.48 3.36
CA LEU A 805 -7.56 -31.94 2.10
C LEU A 805 -6.79 -32.94 1.22
N ARG A 806 -6.69 -32.65 -0.09
CA ARG A 806 -5.43 -32.35 -0.86
C ARG A 806 -5.74 -32.28 -2.37
N GLY A 807 -4.93 -31.55 -3.17
CA GLY A 807 -5.29 -31.23 -4.57
C GLY A 807 -4.12 -31.03 -5.55
N LYS A 808 -4.39 -30.29 -6.65
CA LYS A 808 -3.48 -29.89 -7.77
C LYS A 808 -3.09 -31.07 -8.72
N PRO A 809 -2.92 -30.86 -10.05
CA PRO A 809 -1.97 -29.90 -10.64
C PRO A 809 -2.48 -29.04 -11.82
N PHE A 810 -1.53 -28.28 -12.38
CA PHE A 810 -1.66 -27.12 -13.26
C PHE A 810 -1.45 -27.45 -14.76
N PHE A 811 -1.67 -26.45 -15.63
CA PHE A 811 -1.27 -26.31 -17.06
C PHE A 811 -2.17 -26.74 -18.26
N LYS A 812 -2.58 -25.67 -18.99
CA LYS A 812 -2.59 -25.47 -20.47
C LYS A 812 -3.78 -25.95 -21.35
N ARG A 813 -4.59 -24.98 -21.81
CA ARG A 813 -4.88 -24.75 -23.25
C ARG A 813 -5.44 -23.35 -23.55
N VAL A 814 -4.99 -22.73 -24.65
CA VAL A 814 -5.52 -21.46 -25.18
C VAL A 814 -5.75 -21.61 -26.69
N PHE A 815 -6.96 -21.27 -27.17
CA PHE A 815 -7.31 -20.38 -28.31
C PHE A 815 -8.74 -20.67 -28.82
N PRO A 816 -9.55 -19.64 -29.18
CA PRO A 816 -10.98 -19.81 -29.48
C PRO A 816 -11.32 -19.81 -30.97
N SER A 817 -12.55 -20.24 -31.29
CA SER A 817 -13.11 -20.29 -32.65
C SER A 817 -14.11 -19.17 -32.92
N ALA A 818 -13.82 -18.28 -33.88
CA ALA A 818 -14.79 -17.31 -34.38
C ALA A 818 -14.63 -17.09 -35.90
N LEU A 819 -15.55 -17.66 -36.70
CA LEU A 819 -15.67 -17.37 -38.14
C LEU A 819 -17.04 -17.84 -38.69
N LYS A 820 -17.95 -16.92 -39.02
CA LYS A 820 -19.04 -17.15 -40.00
C LYS A 820 -19.77 -15.86 -40.40
N LYS A 821 -19.96 -15.72 -41.72
CA LYS A 821 -20.65 -14.62 -42.45
C LYS A 821 -19.88 -13.29 -42.47
N GLY A 822 -19.61 -12.65 -43.61
CA GLY A 822 -19.78 -13.06 -45.01
C GLY A 822 -19.95 -11.87 -45.96
N PHE A 823 -18.92 -11.51 -46.73
CA PHE A 823 -18.97 -10.45 -47.76
C PHE A 823 -18.53 -10.99 -49.12
N SER A 824 -19.10 -10.46 -50.21
CA SER A 824 -18.72 -10.82 -51.60
C SER A 824 -18.23 -9.59 -52.39
N PRO A 825 -17.36 -9.74 -53.43
CA PRO A 825 -16.52 -8.63 -53.89
C PRO A 825 -16.82 -8.14 -55.32
N GLN A 826 -16.49 -6.87 -55.61
CA GLN A 826 -16.25 -6.40 -56.98
C GLN A 826 -14.97 -5.56 -57.15
N ARG A 827 -14.02 -6.17 -57.88
CA ARG A 827 -13.07 -5.59 -58.86
C ARG A 827 -11.97 -4.59 -58.41
N LEU A 828 -10.81 -5.18 -58.16
CA LEU A 828 -9.46 -4.60 -58.34
C LEU A 828 -9.12 -4.19 -59.79
N LYS A 829 -8.33 -3.12 -59.95
CA LYS A 829 -7.20 -3.00 -60.92
C LYS A 829 -6.11 -2.11 -60.27
N LYS A 830 -5.15 -2.69 -59.52
CA LYS A 830 -3.83 -3.22 -59.94
C LYS A 830 -2.75 -2.18 -60.29
N GLY A 831 -1.70 -2.18 -59.47
CA GLY A 831 -0.40 -1.52 -59.67
C GLY A 831 0.56 -1.88 -58.53
N PHE A 832 1.16 -3.08 -58.57
CA PHE A 832 2.06 -3.64 -57.53
C PHE A 832 3.53 -3.59 -58.00
N PRO A 833 4.49 -3.77 -57.09
CA PRO A 833 5.12 -5.10 -56.97
C PRO A 833 5.07 -5.69 -55.55
N LEU A 834 4.72 -6.98 -55.46
CA LEU A 834 4.96 -7.85 -54.30
C LEU A 834 6.45 -8.27 -54.30
N SER A 835 7.07 -8.83 -53.24
CA SER A 835 6.65 -9.91 -52.31
C SER A 835 7.63 -9.95 -51.10
N ALA A 836 7.43 -10.72 -50.02
CA ALA A 836 6.53 -11.86 -49.77
C ALA A 836 6.04 -11.89 -48.30
N ALA A 837 5.06 -12.75 -48.01
CA ALA A 837 4.57 -13.05 -46.67
C ALA A 837 4.47 -14.57 -46.43
N PHE A 838 4.63 -14.97 -45.17
CA PHE A 838 4.14 -16.21 -44.51
C PHE A 838 4.29 -17.60 -45.20
N LEU A 839 4.89 -18.54 -44.45
CA LEU A 839 4.31 -19.88 -44.28
C LEU A 839 4.68 -20.46 -42.90
N LEU A 840 3.87 -21.40 -42.40
CA LEU A 840 3.96 -22.06 -41.10
C LEU A 840 3.98 -23.58 -41.35
N LEU A 841 4.92 -24.33 -40.78
CA LEU A 841 4.86 -25.80 -40.73
C LEU A 841 5.72 -26.36 -39.58
N LEU A 842 5.24 -27.45 -38.98
CA LEU A 842 5.87 -28.19 -37.87
C LEU A 842 6.98 -29.12 -38.38
N THR A 843 8.06 -29.32 -37.60
CA THR A 843 8.52 -30.64 -37.09
C THR A 843 9.76 -30.53 -36.20
N ASP A 844 9.65 -31.14 -35.02
CA ASP A 844 10.59 -32.01 -34.27
C ASP A 844 12.15 -31.93 -34.36
N GLN A 845 12.78 -32.28 -33.23
CA GLN A 845 14.15 -32.79 -33.00
C GLN A 845 15.42 -31.90 -33.23
N VAL A 846 16.16 -31.74 -32.11
CA VAL A 846 17.61 -32.06 -31.92
C VAL A 846 18.73 -31.01 -32.12
N SER A 847 19.60 -31.00 -31.08
CA SER A 847 21.02 -30.59 -30.95
C SER A 847 21.48 -29.14 -31.21
N ASP A 848 21.92 -28.51 -30.11
CA ASP A 848 23.31 -28.12 -29.80
C ASP A 848 24.25 -27.44 -30.81
N GLU A 849 25.10 -26.59 -30.21
CA GLU A 849 26.43 -26.09 -30.62
C GLU A 849 26.57 -24.80 -31.48
N LYS A 850 27.16 -23.78 -30.83
CA LYS A 850 28.23 -22.87 -31.32
C LYS A 850 27.86 -21.81 -32.40
N MET A 851 28.41 -20.59 -32.42
CA MET A 851 29.17 -19.75 -31.45
C MET A 851 29.33 -18.31 -32.02
N PHE A 852 29.86 -17.37 -31.21
CA PHE A 852 30.36 -16.00 -31.53
C PHE A 852 29.34 -14.89 -31.90
N LEU A 853 28.98 -13.94 -31.01
CA LEU A 853 29.71 -12.76 -30.44
C LEU A 853 29.90 -11.54 -31.36
N ILE A 854 29.55 -10.36 -30.80
CA ILE A 854 29.90 -8.96 -31.17
C ILE A 854 29.12 -8.40 -32.39
N SER A 855 28.52 -7.20 -32.35
CA SER A 855 28.48 -6.12 -31.35
C SER A 855 27.06 -5.64 -31.05
#